data_AF-A0A7C6ICW4-F1
#
_entry.id   AF-A0A7C6ICW4-F1
#
_cell.length_a   1.000
_cell.length_b   1.000
_cell.length_c   1.000
_cell.angle_alpha   90.00
_cell.angle_beta   90.00
_cell.angle_gamma   90.00
#
_symmetry.space_group_name_H-M   'P 1'
#
loop_
_entity.id
_entity.type
_entity.pdbx_description
1 polymer ?
#
loop_
_entity_poly.entity_id
_entity_poly.type
_entity_poly.pdbx_seq_one_letter_code
_entity_poly.pdbx_strand_id
1 'polypeptide(L)'
;MPAPVIGPSSLAPAPRPGRSGLRGWLEPGLLHALVMDADGSGVRHYERAQGRPDLNWVRGDLVSLDAVGPGALVVAGGVLHGLVPEASGVGHHVKAGVPRVQAGDHTLDPNAWGRRPDFLPAGSVSACAVGRAGAGRDVVAAVTLADGSGVEVWRLARGGWERVVRVPGAAAGLVAQGALITQVEGVWRGWFGPVAEWGRGTAGQGTQIDAPLPRRGASLVAAAGGWLLAVARDDVVETWRLGRDGATTRHATLTWGGGTVEGVALAPAGRGALHALTSEEGSVFQHRRHGSDAAWMRVNCLRLHDDEPFTVEDRESVKLAQVSGEVDTQPVREGGRRPTLSRSRSRAGVLGTDLGVRVAHLGEDFLLFGDTHWHNRPWLTTRDAIARIDPSGPVVGLPGFTFHGAPLRVTGRGVTLREFDVPLDAFSVGDELWAFFSSNHFRRQQVMGRSVLAVRPGRLRVDGRSRRPITFRRARTFSERSFINVSVQRLPASALGLLGDREVVAVWGSGSYRAGDLRLAVLDPDTFAVRYWTGLDASGQPIWAEREADARPLLLGALGEVSVRWVPELGRYVFLGCSGPEDPIGLAVVLRTAERPWGPWSPRHRLLDWVARGMWFDDPYSRFIKALGDGTDPVGDRIFRGQADMTGAAYAPYFFDVLPDGDGWALRYTLSTWNPYQVVLMQHRLEGLLDAN
;
A
#
# COMPACT_ATOMS: atom_id res chain seq x y z
N MET A 1 5.62 -1.60 24.43
CA MET A 1 5.06 -1.94 23.11
C MET A 1 3.70 -1.26 23.00
N PRO A 2 3.39 -0.62 21.86
CA PRO A 2 2.07 -0.06 21.62
C PRO A 2 0.98 -1.14 21.81
N ALA A 3 -0.22 -0.69 22.19
CA ALA A 3 -1.37 -1.59 22.20
C ALA A 3 -1.83 -1.84 20.76
N PRO A 4 -2.29 -3.05 20.42
CA PRO A 4 -2.74 -3.34 19.07
C PRO A 4 -3.95 -2.47 18.72
N VAL A 5 -3.90 -1.82 17.56
CA VAL A 5 -5.00 -0.96 17.06
C VAL A 5 -6.13 -1.77 16.39
N ILE A 6 -5.96 -3.09 16.28
CA ILE A 6 -6.99 -4.03 15.81
C ILE A 6 -7.13 -5.22 16.77
N GLY A 7 -8.34 -5.75 16.84
CA GLY A 7 -8.73 -6.92 17.61
C GLY A 7 -8.82 -8.19 16.76
N PRO A 8 -9.04 -9.36 17.38
CA PRO A 8 -9.04 -10.66 16.70
C PRO A 8 -10.02 -10.82 15.52
N SER A 9 -11.07 -10.00 15.51
CA SER A 9 -12.18 -10.08 14.56
C SER A 9 -12.50 -8.71 13.95
N SER A 10 -11.53 -7.81 13.82
CA SER A 10 -11.77 -6.44 13.34
C SER A 10 -11.97 -6.31 11.83
N LEU A 11 -11.87 -7.39 11.06
CA LEU A 11 -12.00 -7.39 9.61
C LEU A 11 -13.19 -8.26 9.18
N ALA A 12 -14.10 -7.70 8.39
CA ALA A 12 -15.27 -8.43 7.89
C ALA A 12 -15.50 -8.19 6.38
N PRO A 13 -15.72 -9.26 5.58
CA PRO A 13 -16.14 -9.12 4.19
C PRO A 13 -17.67 -8.96 4.11
N ALA A 14 -18.14 -8.07 3.23
CA ALA A 14 -19.56 -7.91 2.93
C ALA A 14 -19.81 -7.98 1.42
N PRO A 15 -20.96 -8.51 0.96
CA PRO A 15 -21.35 -8.42 -0.45
C PRO A 15 -21.57 -6.94 -0.86
N ARG A 16 -21.34 -6.60 -2.13
CA ARG A 16 -21.59 -5.24 -2.63
C ARG A 16 -23.10 -4.94 -2.65
N PRO A 17 -23.54 -3.75 -2.18
CA PRO A 17 -24.94 -3.35 -2.31
C PRO A 17 -25.37 -3.14 -3.78
N GLY A 18 -26.63 -3.47 -4.10
CA GLY A 18 -27.30 -2.96 -5.32
C GLY A 18 -27.22 -3.81 -6.60
N ARG A 19 -26.71 -5.05 -6.58
CA ARG A 19 -26.79 -5.97 -7.73
C ARG A 19 -27.36 -7.34 -7.32
N SER A 20 -28.64 -7.56 -7.57
CA SER A 20 -29.30 -8.86 -7.40
C SER A 20 -28.91 -9.86 -8.50
N GLY A 21 -28.95 -11.16 -8.19
CA GLY A 21 -28.71 -12.26 -9.14
C GLY A 21 -27.32 -12.91 -9.05
N LEU A 22 -27.14 -14.04 -9.77
CA LEU A 22 -25.91 -14.87 -9.79
C LEU A 22 -24.61 -14.09 -10.03
N ARG A 23 -24.66 -12.97 -10.79
CA ARG A 23 -23.48 -12.10 -11.03
C ARG A 23 -23.06 -11.28 -9.81
N GLY A 24 -23.98 -10.85 -8.95
CA GLY A 24 -23.66 -10.10 -7.72
C GLY A 24 -22.98 -10.96 -6.65
N TRP A 25 -23.25 -12.27 -6.64
CA TRP A 25 -22.58 -13.25 -5.78
C TRP A 25 -21.17 -13.64 -6.25
N LEU A 26 -20.83 -13.34 -7.51
CA LEU A 26 -19.54 -13.70 -8.12
C LEU A 26 -18.52 -12.57 -8.13
N GLU A 27 -18.94 -11.31 -7.90
CA GLU A 27 -18.04 -10.16 -7.84
C GLU A 27 -17.43 -9.96 -6.43
N PRO A 28 -16.18 -9.46 -6.34
CA PRO A 28 -15.57 -9.16 -5.05
C PRO A 28 -16.37 -8.09 -4.28
N GLY A 29 -16.73 -8.41 -3.04
CA GLY A 29 -17.49 -7.56 -2.14
C GLY A 29 -16.72 -6.33 -1.60
N LEU A 30 -17.26 -5.71 -0.56
CA LEU A 30 -16.56 -4.76 0.29
C LEU A 30 -15.78 -5.51 1.38
N LEU A 31 -14.72 -4.88 1.89
CA LEU A 31 -14.14 -5.18 3.19
C LEU A 31 -14.46 -4.03 4.11
N HIS A 32 -14.76 -4.34 5.35
CA HIS A 32 -14.93 -3.38 6.42
C HIS A 32 -13.94 -3.71 7.52
N ALA A 33 -13.39 -2.68 8.15
CA ALA A 33 -12.52 -2.80 9.29
C ALA A 33 -12.96 -1.87 10.42
N LEU A 34 -12.76 -2.30 11.66
CA LEU A 34 -12.73 -1.42 12.82
C LEU A 34 -11.30 -1.23 13.26
N VAL A 35 -10.86 0.01 13.38
CA VAL A 35 -9.49 0.34 13.78
C VAL A 35 -9.58 1.34 14.92
N MET A 36 -8.86 1.06 16.00
CA MET A 36 -8.65 1.99 17.10
C MET A 36 -7.69 3.07 16.61
N ASP A 37 -8.00 4.33 16.88
CA ASP A 37 -7.07 5.41 16.56
C ASP A 37 -5.78 5.23 17.35
N ALA A 38 -4.63 5.58 16.74
CA ALA A 38 -3.32 5.37 17.36
C ALA A 38 -3.14 6.14 18.67
N ASP A 39 -3.84 7.28 18.83
CA ASP A 39 -3.89 8.08 20.05
C ASP A 39 -4.87 7.54 21.11
N GLY A 40 -5.60 6.46 20.79
CA GLY A 40 -6.62 5.86 21.64
C GLY A 40 -7.91 6.68 21.76
N SER A 41 -8.11 7.71 20.92
CA SER A 41 -9.27 8.60 20.99
C SER A 41 -10.61 7.97 20.61
N GLY A 42 -10.59 6.76 20.04
CA GLY A 42 -11.80 6.00 19.73
C GLY A 42 -11.57 4.86 18.75
N VAL A 43 -12.68 4.28 18.29
CA VAL A 43 -12.70 3.25 17.24
C VAL A 43 -13.46 3.77 16.03
N ARG A 44 -12.83 3.68 14.85
CA ARG A 44 -13.39 4.12 13.57
C ARG A 44 -13.64 2.97 12.62
N HIS A 45 -14.63 3.19 11.75
CA HIS A 45 -14.95 2.31 10.65
C HIS A 45 -14.14 2.68 9.40
N TYR A 46 -13.62 1.68 8.71
CA TYR A 46 -13.00 1.82 7.40
C TYR A 46 -13.64 0.86 6.42
N GLU A 47 -13.70 1.25 5.15
CA GLU A 47 -14.20 0.39 4.07
C GLU A 47 -13.30 0.37 2.85
N ARG A 48 -13.31 -0.75 2.12
CA ARG A 48 -12.51 -0.91 0.90
C ARG A 48 -13.19 -1.84 -0.10
N ALA A 49 -13.13 -1.47 -1.38
CA ALA A 49 -13.60 -2.31 -2.47
C ALA A 49 -12.58 -3.41 -2.82
N GLN A 50 -12.94 -4.70 -2.67
CA GLN A 50 -12.02 -5.81 -2.96
C GLN A 50 -11.67 -5.96 -4.45
N GLY A 51 -12.56 -5.49 -5.34
CA GLY A 51 -12.36 -5.55 -6.79
C GLY A 51 -11.56 -4.39 -7.36
N ARG A 52 -11.10 -3.46 -6.52
CA ARG A 52 -10.37 -2.25 -6.90
C ARG A 52 -9.12 -2.13 -6.05
N PRO A 53 -8.07 -2.93 -6.33
CA PRO A 53 -6.88 -2.93 -5.50
C PRO A 53 -6.10 -1.61 -5.58
N ASP A 54 -6.36 -0.82 -6.61
CA ASP A 54 -5.91 0.56 -6.83
C ASP A 54 -6.55 1.59 -5.89
N LEU A 55 -7.65 1.23 -5.23
CA LEU A 55 -8.28 2.08 -4.21
C LEU A 55 -7.81 1.70 -2.81
N ASN A 56 -7.52 2.73 -2.03
CA ASN A 56 -7.16 2.61 -0.62
C ASN A 56 -8.39 2.37 0.26
N TRP A 57 -8.13 2.09 1.54
CA TRP A 57 -9.16 2.18 2.57
C TRP A 57 -9.74 3.59 2.62
N VAL A 58 -11.06 3.67 2.70
CA VAL A 58 -11.81 4.91 2.90
C VAL A 58 -12.16 4.99 4.38
N ARG A 59 -11.77 6.09 5.02
CA ARG A 59 -12.15 6.40 6.39
C ARG A 59 -13.64 6.69 6.46
N GLY A 60 -14.35 5.95 7.29
CA GLY A 60 -15.76 6.14 7.60
C GLY A 60 -15.96 6.82 8.95
N ASP A 61 -17.14 6.61 9.53
CA ASP A 61 -17.56 7.28 10.75
C ASP A 61 -16.85 6.76 12.00
N LEU A 62 -16.84 7.60 13.02
CA LEU A 62 -16.49 7.21 14.37
C LEU A 62 -17.60 6.32 14.96
N VAL A 63 -17.21 5.15 15.48
CA VAL A 63 -18.14 4.16 16.03
C VAL A 63 -18.32 4.36 17.53
N SER A 64 -17.23 4.60 18.26
CA SER A 64 -17.27 4.89 19.69
C SER A 64 -16.09 5.76 20.11
N LEU A 65 -16.38 6.78 20.93
CA LEU A 65 -15.40 7.62 21.64
C LEU A 65 -15.00 7.02 22.99
N ASP A 66 -15.81 6.12 23.54
CA ASP A 66 -15.61 5.54 24.87
C ASP A 66 -14.77 4.25 24.81
N ALA A 67 -14.13 4.00 23.66
CA ALA A 67 -13.41 2.77 23.39
C ALA A 67 -12.16 2.68 24.27
N VAL A 68 -12.04 1.58 25.02
CA VAL A 68 -10.86 1.27 25.85
C VAL A 68 -9.97 0.19 25.25
N GLY A 69 -10.33 -0.29 24.06
CA GLY A 69 -9.59 -1.30 23.33
C GLY A 69 -10.20 -1.56 21.94
N PRO A 70 -9.53 -2.37 21.11
CA PRO A 70 -9.96 -2.59 19.75
C PRO A 70 -11.25 -3.44 19.68
N GLY A 71 -12.13 -3.08 18.74
CA GLY A 71 -13.43 -3.73 18.55
C GLY A 71 -13.43 -4.93 17.60
N ALA A 72 -14.49 -5.74 17.68
CA ALA A 72 -14.79 -6.80 16.71
C ALA A 72 -15.87 -6.35 15.72
N LEU A 73 -15.77 -6.81 14.47
CA LEU A 73 -16.70 -6.49 13.40
C LEU A 73 -17.26 -7.77 12.77
N VAL A 74 -18.59 -7.83 12.65
CA VAL A 74 -19.29 -8.96 12.03
C VAL A 74 -20.30 -8.44 11.02
N VAL A 75 -20.40 -9.12 9.86
CA VAL A 75 -21.48 -8.90 8.90
C VAL A 75 -22.48 -10.05 9.01
N ALA A 76 -23.70 -9.78 9.45
CA ALA A 76 -24.77 -10.77 9.59
C ALA A 76 -26.10 -10.17 9.13
N GLY A 77 -26.88 -10.92 8.34
CA GLY A 77 -28.19 -10.46 7.84
C GLY A 77 -28.17 -9.15 7.02
N GLY A 78 -27.03 -8.74 6.47
CA GLY A 78 -26.85 -7.44 5.80
C GLY A 78 -26.58 -6.27 6.75
N VAL A 79 -26.43 -6.52 8.04
CA VAL A 79 -26.07 -5.54 9.08
C VAL A 79 -24.60 -5.68 9.44
N LEU A 80 -23.93 -4.55 9.63
CA LEU A 80 -22.61 -4.46 10.26
C LEU A 80 -22.82 -4.37 11.78
N HIS A 81 -22.23 -5.31 12.52
CA HIS A 81 -22.24 -5.34 13.98
C HIS A 81 -20.83 -5.03 14.49
N GLY A 82 -20.66 -3.84 15.07
CA GLY A 82 -19.45 -3.44 15.76
C GLY A 82 -19.60 -3.69 17.26
N LEU A 83 -18.72 -4.52 17.83
CA LEU A 83 -18.66 -4.78 19.26
C LEU A 83 -17.41 -4.12 19.81
N VAL A 84 -17.57 -3.06 20.59
CA VAL A 84 -16.46 -2.20 21.01
C VAL A 84 -16.27 -2.33 22.53
N PRO A 85 -15.10 -2.73 23.02
CA PRO A 85 -14.76 -2.63 24.44
C PRO A 85 -14.86 -1.19 24.93
N GLU A 86 -15.74 -0.92 25.87
CA GLU A 86 -15.94 0.38 26.54
C GLU A 86 -15.84 0.19 28.07
N ALA A 87 -15.72 1.29 28.81
CA ALA A 87 -15.55 1.23 30.27
C ALA A 87 -16.72 0.53 31.00
N SER A 88 -17.95 0.65 30.48
CA SER A 88 -19.16 0.08 31.06
C SER A 88 -19.44 -1.36 30.63
N GLY A 89 -18.73 -1.87 29.63
CA GLY A 89 -19.06 -3.13 28.97
C GLY A 89 -18.60 -3.15 27.51
N VAL A 90 -18.78 -4.28 26.83
CA VAL A 90 -18.63 -4.30 25.38
C VAL A 90 -19.92 -3.76 24.75
N GLY A 91 -19.84 -2.55 24.19
CA GLY A 91 -20.94 -1.86 23.52
C GLY A 91 -21.26 -2.47 22.16
N HIS A 92 -22.55 -2.56 21.83
CA HIS A 92 -23.02 -3.09 20.54
C HIS A 92 -23.53 -1.98 19.63
N HIS A 93 -22.77 -1.72 18.57
CA HIS A 93 -23.06 -0.73 17.54
C HIS A 93 -23.49 -1.42 16.23
N VAL A 94 -24.43 -0.83 15.51
CA VAL A 94 -24.96 -1.37 14.26
C VAL A 94 -25.04 -0.33 13.16
N LYS A 95 -24.74 -0.73 11.92
CA LYS A 95 -24.89 0.08 10.71
C LYS A 95 -25.44 -0.78 9.58
N ALA A 96 -26.25 -0.21 8.68
CA ALA A 96 -26.71 -0.99 7.54
C ALA A 96 -25.53 -1.28 6.59
N GLY A 97 -25.34 -2.55 6.21
CA GLY A 97 -24.33 -2.94 5.22
C GLY A 97 -24.77 -2.73 3.77
N VAL A 98 -26.06 -2.42 3.54
CA VAL A 98 -26.64 -2.09 2.23
C VAL A 98 -27.74 -0.99 2.39
N PRO A 99 -28.10 -0.24 1.34
CA PRO A 99 -28.99 0.93 1.43
C PRO A 99 -30.39 0.73 2.02
N ARG A 100 -30.87 -0.52 2.16
CA ARG A 100 -32.13 -0.85 2.84
C ARG A 100 -31.98 -2.16 3.60
N VAL A 101 -31.88 -2.07 4.93
CA VAL A 101 -31.90 -3.24 5.83
C VAL A 101 -32.86 -2.96 6.98
N GLN A 102 -33.79 -3.91 7.20
CA GLN A 102 -34.63 -3.95 8.40
C GLN A 102 -33.94 -4.82 9.45
N ALA A 103 -33.78 -4.29 10.66
CA ALA A 103 -33.27 -5.03 11.81
C ALA A 103 -34.32 -4.97 12.94
N GLY A 104 -35.16 -6.00 13.02
CA GLY A 104 -36.38 -5.94 13.84
C GLY A 104 -37.38 -4.94 13.25
N ASP A 105 -37.93 -4.07 14.09
CA ASP A 105 -38.94 -3.06 13.69
C ASP A 105 -38.35 -1.72 13.20
N HIS A 106 -37.01 -1.61 13.12
CA HIS A 106 -36.32 -0.37 12.74
C HIS A 106 -35.59 -0.48 11.40
N THR A 107 -35.58 0.62 10.64
CA THR A 107 -34.74 0.78 9.45
C THR A 107 -33.38 1.32 9.88
N LEU A 108 -32.30 0.60 9.54
CA LEU A 108 -30.94 1.05 9.82
C LEU A 108 -30.44 2.01 8.72
N ASP A 109 -29.70 3.04 9.13
CA ASP A 109 -29.05 3.98 8.23
C ASP A 109 -27.74 3.37 7.68
N PRO A 110 -27.51 3.35 6.35
CA PRO A 110 -26.21 2.98 5.77
C PRO A 110 -25.12 4.04 5.99
N ASN A 111 -25.45 5.23 6.47
CA ASN A 111 -24.52 6.35 6.64
C ASN A 111 -24.24 6.70 8.11
N ALA A 112 -24.81 5.97 9.06
CA ALA A 112 -24.61 6.24 10.48
C ALA A 112 -24.58 4.95 11.32
N TRP A 113 -23.75 4.95 12.35
CA TRP A 113 -23.75 3.92 13.38
C TRP A 113 -24.79 4.23 14.45
N GLY A 114 -25.63 3.26 14.78
CA GLY A 114 -26.55 3.32 15.91
C GLY A 114 -26.07 2.42 17.05
N ARG A 115 -26.17 2.91 18.29
CA ARG A 115 -25.86 2.14 19.49
C ARG A 115 -27.09 1.37 19.98
N ARG A 116 -26.96 0.07 20.26
CA ARG A 116 -27.98 -0.75 20.92
C ARG A 116 -27.93 -0.52 22.43
N PRO A 117 -29.07 -0.65 23.14
CA PRO A 117 -29.10 -0.50 24.61
C PRO A 117 -28.40 -1.67 25.32
N ASP A 118 -28.36 -2.84 24.69
CA ASP A 118 -27.76 -4.04 25.26
C ASP A 118 -26.23 -3.94 25.23
N PHE A 119 -25.60 -4.30 26.35
CA PHE A 119 -24.16 -4.41 26.47
C PHE A 119 -23.78 -5.83 26.90
N LEU A 120 -22.61 -6.25 26.43
CA LEU A 120 -21.96 -7.45 26.91
C LEU A 120 -21.03 -7.09 28.09
N PRO A 121 -20.63 -8.06 28.91
CA PRO A 121 -19.70 -7.80 30.02
C PRO A 121 -18.43 -7.07 29.57
N ALA A 122 -17.81 -6.31 30.48
CA ALA A 122 -16.56 -5.59 30.19
C ALA A 122 -15.41 -6.56 29.93
N GLY A 123 -14.65 -6.31 28.86
CA GLY A 123 -13.61 -7.22 28.42
C GLY A 123 -13.18 -7.02 26.98
N SER A 124 -12.25 -7.87 26.52
CA SER A 124 -11.91 -7.94 25.10
C SER A 124 -12.84 -8.89 24.37
N VAL A 125 -13.06 -8.67 23.08
CA VAL A 125 -14.09 -9.39 22.30
C VAL A 125 -13.55 -9.97 21.00
N SER A 126 -13.95 -11.21 20.70
CA SER A 126 -13.85 -11.84 19.38
C SER A 126 -15.26 -12.24 18.94
N ALA A 127 -15.59 -12.08 17.66
CA ALA A 127 -16.92 -12.35 17.18
C ALA A 127 -16.94 -12.93 15.76
N CYS A 128 -17.99 -13.67 15.45
CA CYS A 128 -18.25 -14.17 14.10
C CYS A 128 -19.75 -14.26 13.81
N ALA A 129 -20.10 -14.32 12.52
CA ALA A 129 -21.44 -14.73 12.11
C ALA A 129 -21.57 -16.25 12.17
N VAL A 130 -22.74 -16.75 12.56
CA VAL A 130 -23.05 -18.19 12.54
C VAL A 130 -24.31 -18.46 11.70
N GLY A 131 -24.26 -19.53 10.90
CA GLY A 131 -25.32 -19.91 9.95
C GLY A 131 -24.76 -20.34 8.59
N ARG A 132 -25.63 -20.58 7.59
CA ARG A 132 -25.15 -20.90 6.23
C ARG A 132 -24.38 -19.71 5.65
N ALA A 133 -23.26 -19.99 4.96
CA ALA A 133 -22.41 -18.98 4.34
C ALA A 133 -23.24 -18.03 3.45
N GLY A 134 -23.13 -16.72 3.68
CA GLY A 134 -23.89 -15.69 2.97
C GLY A 134 -25.34 -15.46 3.46
N ALA A 135 -25.80 -16.18 4.47
CA ALA A 135 -27.14 -16.05 5.06
C ALA A 135 -27.14 -16.11 6.61
N GLY A 136 -25.97 -16.03 7.25
CA GLY A 136 -25.85 -16.01 8.71
C GLY A 136 -26.70 -14.89 9.31
N ARG A 137 -27.69 -15.27 10.13
CA ARG A 137 -28.59 -14.33 10.81
C ARG A 137 -28.12 -14.00 12.23
N ASP A 138 -27.27 -14.84 12.80
CA ASP A 138 -26.91 -14.76 14.21
C ASP A 138 -25.46 -14.32 14.35
N VAL A 139 -25.22 -13.53 15.40
CA VAL A 139 -23.88 -13.09 15.81
C VAL A 139 -23.50 -13.83 17.08
N VAL A 140 -22.27 -14.33 17.14
CA VAL A 140 -21.70 -14.93 18.34
C VAL A 140 -20.48 -14.13 18.74
N ALA A 141 -20.35 -13.84 20.03
CA ALA A 141 -19.24 -13.13 20.61
C ALA A 141 -18.65 -13.94 21.77
N ALA A 142 -17.33 -14.13 21.79
CA ALA A 142 -16.61 -14.50 23.01
C ALA A 142 -16.04 -13.24 23.64
N VAL A 143 -16.37 -13.04 24.90
CA VAL A 143 -15.90 -11.96 25.74
C VAL A 143 -14.92 -12.54 26.75
N THR A 144 -13.68 -12.09 26.69
CA THR A 144 -12.68 -12.36 27.73
C THR A 144 -12.83 -11.29 28.79
N LEU A 145 -13.30 -11.69 29.98
CA LEU A 145 -13.75 -10.77 31.03
C LEU A 145 -12.59 -9.97 31.62
N ALA A 146 -12.79 -8.68 31.82
CA ALA A 146 -11.78 -7.76 32.34
C ALA A 146 -11.36 -8.09 33.79
N ASP A 147 -12.24 -8.73 34.57
CA ASP A 147 -11.97 -9.18 35.93
C ASP A 147 -11.13 -10.47 36.02
N GLY A 148 -10.80 -11.08 34.87
CA GLY A 148 -10.04 -12.33 34.80
C GLY A 148 -10.81 -13.57 35.23
N SER A 149 -12.13 -13.49 35.46
CA SER A 149 -12.93 -14.62 35.92
C SER A 149 -13.17 -15.68 34.84
N GLY A 150 -12.91 -15.37 33.57
CA GLY A 150 -12.88 -16.33 32.47
C GLY A 150 -13.33 -15.76 31.13
N VAL A 151 -13.80 -16.65 30.26
CA VAL A 151 -14.39 -16.31 28.96
C VAL A 151 -15.87 -16.67 28.97
N GLU A 152 -16.72 -15.77 28.48
CA GLU A 152 -18.14 -16.01 28.24
C GLU A 152 -18.47 -15.91 26.75
N VAL A 153 -19.26 -16.85 26.25
CA VAL A 153 -19.77 -16.82 24.87
C VAL A 153 -21.23 -16.43 24.89
N TRP A 154 -21.56 -15.47 24.05
CA TRP A 154 -22.88 -14.89 23.92
C TRP A 154 -23.37 -15.02 22.48
N ARG A 155 -24.66 -15.27 22.31
CA ARG A 155 -25.34 -15.34 21.01
C ARG A 155 -26.40 -14.26 20.94
N LEU A 156 -26.39 -13.48 19.87
CA LEU A 156 -27.43 -12.52 19.58
C LEU A 156 -28.64 -13.25 18.97
N ALA A 157 -29.73 -13.34 19.74
CA ALA A 157 -31.01 -13.88 19.31
C ALA A 157 -32.03 -12.74 19.12
N ARG A 158 -33.27 -13.06 18.72
CA ARG A 158 -34.33 -12.05 18.49
C ARG A 158 -34.65 -11.17 19.71
N GLY A 159 -34.40 -11.66 20.92
CA GLY A 159 -34.66 -10.96 22.18
C GLY A 159 -33.46 -10.24 22.80
N GLY A 160 -32.29 -10.24 22.14
CA GLY A 160 -31.05 -9.68 22.69
C GLY A 160 -29.94 -10.72 22.84
N TRP A 161 -28.94 -10.40 23.66
CA TRP A 161 -27.80 -11.28 23.92
C TRP A 161 -28.13 -12.35 24.96
N GLU A 162 -27.90 -13.62 24.60
CA GLU A 162 -28.06 -14.76 25.49
C GLU A 162 -26.70 -15.43 25.74
N ARG A 163 -26.33 -15.63 27.01
CA ARG A 163 -25.09 -16.35 27.36
C ARG A 163 -25.28 -17.85 27.11
N VAL A 164 -24.40 -18.42 26.30
CA VAL A 164 -24.48 -19.84 25.88
C VAL A 164 -23.39 -20.71 26.50
N VAL A 165 -22.21 -20.14 26.79
CA VAL A 165 -21.08 -20.87 27.39
C VAL A 165 -20.36 -19.97 28.39
N ARG A 166 -19.85 -20.56 29.48
CA ARG A 166 -18.87 -19.94 30.38
C ARG A 166 -17.70 -20.89 30.57
N VAL A 167 -16.49 -20.39 30.38
CA VAL A 167 -15.23 -21.12 30.63
C VAL A 167 -14.48 -20.38 31.75
N PRO A 168 -14.66 -20.80 33.01
CA PRO A 168 -14.01 -20.15 34.16
C PRO A 168 -12.49 -20.21 34.06
N GLY A 169 -11.81 -19.16 34.51
CA GLY A 169 -10.34 -19.09 34.55
C GLY A 169 -9.66 -19.04 33.18
N ALA A 170 -10.42 -18.99 32.08
CA ALA A 170 -9.86 -18.82 30.75
C ALA A 170 -9.30 -17.39 30.58
N ALA A 171 -8.05 -17.28 30.15
CA ALA A 171 -7.33 -16.02 30.00
C ALA A 171 -7.59 -15.31 28.66
N ALA A 172 -8.09 -16.04 27.65
CA ALA A 172 -8.40 -15.51 26.32
C ALA A 172 -9.38 -16.43 25.59
N GLY A 173 -10.21 -15.86 24.71
CA GLY A 173 -11.19 -16.60 23.90
C GLY A 173 -11.29 -16.08 22.46
N LEU A 174 -11.31 -17.00 21.49
CA LEU A 174 -11.47 -16.74 20.06
C LEU A 174 -12.64 -17.54 19.52
N VAL A 175 -13.45 -16.93 18.64
CA VAL A 175 -14.57 -17.62 17.98
C VAL A 175 -14.44 -17.57 16.48
N ALA A 176 -14.85 -18.66 15.84
CA ALA A 176 -15.15 -18.71 14.42
C ALA A 176 -16.39 -19.57 14.19
N GLN A 177 -16.91 -19.57 12.97
CA GLN A 177 -18.04 -20.43 12.64
C GLN A 177 -17.70 -21.90 12.94
N GLY A 178 -18.38 -22.47 13.94
CA GLY A 178 -18.21 -23.86 14.35
C GLY A 178 -17.02 -24.14 15.27
N ALA A 179 -16.32 -23.11 15.77
CA ALA A 179 -15.21 -23.28 16.72
C ALA A 179 -15.19 -22.20 17.81
N LEU A 180 -14.92 -22.64 19.03
CA LEU A 180 -14.46 -21.81 20.15
C LEU A 180 -13.08 -22.31 20.56
N ILE A 181 -12.15 -21.39 20.81
CA ILE A 181 -10.82 -21.71 21.34
C ILE A 181 -10.56 -20.82 22.54
N THR A 182 -10.11 -21.39 23.66
CA THR A 182 -9.78 -20.62 24.87
C THR A 182 -8.48 -21.07 25.50
N GLN A 183 -7.81 -20.17 26.21
CA GLN A 183 -6.60 -20.48 26.97
C GLN A 183 -6.91 -20.70 28.45
N VAL A 184 -6.63 -21.87 29.00
CA VAL A 184 -6.81 -22.20 30.42
C VAL A 184 -5.46 -22.67 30.97
N GLU A 185 -4.95 -22.02 32.01
CA GLU A 185 -3.66 -22.37 32.65
C GLU A 185 -2.48 -22.45 31.65
N GLY A 186 -2.48 -21.59 30.62
CA GLY A 186 -1.46 -21.58 29.57
C GLY A 186 -1.68 -22.59 28.45
N VAL A 187 -2.58 -23.56 28.62
CA VAL A 187 -2.95 -24.57 27.60
C VAL A 187 -4.15 -24.10 26.80
N TRP A 188 -4.05 -24.15 25.47
CA TRP A 188 -5.15 -23.81 24.58
C TRP A 188 -6.04 -25.02 24.34
N ARG A 189 -7.35 -24.82 24.42
CA ARG A 189 -8.38 -25.85 24.24
C ARG A 189 -9.40 -25.41 23.20
N GLY A 190 -9.80 -26.35 22.34
CA GLY A 190 -10.77 -26.14 21.27
C GLY A 190 -12.09 -26.90 21.52
N TRP A 191 -13.21 -26.24 21.21
CA TRP A 191 -14.54 -26.84 21.14
C TRP A 191 -15.04 -26.68 19.71
N PHE A 192 -15.32 -27.80 19.06
CA PHE A 192 -15.65 -27.86 17.63
C PHE A 192 -17.06 -28.40 17.43
N GLY A 193 -17.90 -27.66 16.70
CA GLY A 193 -19.29 -28.01 16.47
C GLY A 193 -20.25 -26.82 16.53
N PRO A 194 -21.57 -27.05 16.45
CA PRO A 194 -22.59 -26.01 16.63
C PRO A 194 -22.49 -25.30 17.98
N VAL A 195 -22.70 -23.98 18.00
CA VAL A 195 -22.62 -23.14 19.20
C VAL A 195 -23.54 -23.64 20.33
N ALA A 196 -24.73 -24.11 19.98
CA ALA A 196 -25.71 -24.62 20.94
C ALA A 196 -25.27 -25.92 21.63
N GLU A 197 -24.28 -26.61 21.08
CA GLU A 197 -23.75 -27.87 21.60
C GLU A 197 -22.54 -27.66 22.51
N TRP A 198 -21.86 -26.49 22.43
CA TRP A 198 -20.66 -26.19 23.22
C TRP A 198 -20.90 -26.27 24.75
N GLY A 199 -22.15 -26.12 25.21
CA GLY A 199 -22.54 -26.18 26.63
C GLY A 199 -23.30 -27.45 27.07
N ARG A 200 -23.61 -28.39 26.17
CA ARG A 200 -24.55 -29.51 26.46
C ARG A 200 -23.89 -30.83 26.87
N GLY A 201 -22.56 -30.93 26.92
CA GLY A 201 -21.94 -32.25 27.01
C GLY A 201 -20.54 -32.38 27.58
N THR A 202 -19.96 -31.37 28.23
CA THR A 202 -18.86 -31.50 29.23
C THR A 202 -18.22 -30.14 29.52
N ALA A 203 -18.34 -29.63 30.74
CA ALA A 203 -17.24 -28.87 31.31
C ALA A 203 -16.08 -29.86 31.54
N GLY A 204 -15.15 -29.96 30.59
CA GLY A 204 -13.94 -30.81 30.65
C GLY A 204 -13.94 -31.94 29.61
N GLN A 205 -13.16 -31.93 28.54
CA GLN A 205 -11.93 -31.24 28.23
C GLN A 205 -12.02 -30.82 26.75
N GLY A 206 -11.94 -29.52 26.43
CA GLY A 206 -11.75 -29.12 25.04
C GLY A 206 -10.48 -29.78 24.48
N THR A 207 -10.46 -30.08 23.18
CA THR A 207 -9.31 -30.75 22.55
C THR A 207 -8.10 -29.85 22.72
N GLN A 208 -7.00 -30.39 23.24
CA GLN A 208 -5.77 -29.63 23.39
C GLN A 208 -5.30 -29.15 22.00
N ILE A 209 -4.89 -27.89 21.94
CA ILE A 209 -4.37 -27.27 20.73
C ILE A 209 -2.87 -27.11 20.91
N ASP A 210 -2.12 -27.96 20.23
CA ASP A 210 -0.65 -27.96 20.25
C ASP A 210 -0.09 -26.91 19.29
N ALA A 211 -0.43 -25.63 19.53
CA ALA A 211 0.14 -24.48 18.84
C ALA A 211 0.67 -23.48 19.88
N PRO A 212 1.84 -22.82 19.66
CA PRO A 212 2.44 -21.90 20.64
C PRO A 212 1.69 -20.55 20.65
N LEU A 213 0.48 -20.54 21.18
CA LEU A 213 -0.44 -19.43 21.06
C LEU A 213 -0.21 -18.38 22.16
N PRO A 214 0.03 -17.11 21.79
CA PRO A 214 0.15 -16.00 22.73
C PRO A 214 -1.21 -15.65 23.34
N ARG A 215 -1.20 -15.00 24.50
CA ARG A 215 -2.42 -14.50 25.17
C ARG A 215 -3.20 -13.49 24.32
N ARG A 216 -2.54 -12.77 23.42
CA ARG A 216 -3.09 -11.72 22.55
C ARG A 216 -2.47 -11.79 21.16
N GLY A 217 -3.10 -11.14 20.19
CA GLY A 217 -2.57 -11.05 18.82
C GLY A 217 -2.80 -12.32 18.00
N ALA A 218 -3.93 -12.99 18.22
CA ALA A 218 -4.35 -14.15 17.44
C ALA A 218 -5.74 -13.95 16.83
N SER A 219 -6.00 -14.59 15.70
CA SER A 219 -7.29 -14.55 15.00
C SER A 219 -7.64 -15.91 14.42
N LEU A 220 -8.92 -16.27 14.49
CA LEU A 220 -9.45 -17.55 14.04
C LEU A 220 -10.51 -17.33 12.96
N VAL A 221 -10.40 -18.06 11.85
CA VAL A 221 -11.39 -18.03 10.77
C VAL A 221 -11.71 -19.44 10.28
N ALA A 222 -12.95 -19.66 9.86
CA ALA A 222 -13.32 -20.90 9.18
C ALA A 222 -12.60 -21.01 7.83
N ALA A 223 -12.09 -22.20 7.53
CA ALA A 223 -11.34 -22.50 6.31
C ALA A 223 -11.73 -23.87 5.73
N ALA A 224 -11.26 -24.18 4.53
CA ALA A 224 -11.49 -25.50 3.94
C ALA A 224 -10.85 -26.58 4.83
N GLY A 225 -11.65 -27.56 5.25
CA GLY A 225 -11.20 -28.68 6.10
C GLY A 225 -11.20 -28.42 7.61
N GLY A 226 -11.55 -27.21 8.07
CA GLY A 226 -11.53 -26.86 9.50
C GLY A 226 -11.41 -25.36 9.72
N TRP A 227 -10.36 -24.93 10.41
CA TRP A 227 -10.10 -23.52 10.70
C TRP A 227 -8.65 -23.15 10.41
N LEU A 228 -8.43 -21.86 10.17
CA LEU A 228 -7.10 -21.27 10.13
C LEU A 228 -6.95 -20.32 11.31
N LEU A 229 -5.88 -20.53 12.06
CA LEU A 229 -5.47 -19.72 13.19
C LEU A 229 -4.23 -18.91 12.77
N ALA A 230 -4.29 -17.59 12.91
CA ALA A 230 -3.14 -16.71 12.73
C ALA A 230 -2.68 -16.19 14.09
N VAL A 231 -1.36 -16.07 14.23
CA VAL A 231 -0.67 -15.74 15.47
C VAL A 231 0.44 -14.75 15.18
N ALA A 232 0.34 -13.55 15.75
CA ALA A 232 1.42 -12.59 15.71
C ALA A 232 2.57 -13.04 16.64
N ARG A 233 3.81 -12.97 16.14
CA ARG A 233 5.05 -13.17 16.92
C ARG A 233 6.16 -12.33 16.34
N ASP A 234 6.75 -11.46 17.15
CA ASP A 234 7.84 -10.58 16.73
C ASP A 234 7.49 -9.89 15.40
N ASP A 235 8.29 -10.03 14.36
CA ASP A 235 8.09 -9.45 13.03
C ASP A 235 7.35 -10.39 12.04
N VAL A 236 6.73 -11.46 12.56
CA VAL A 236 6.04 -12.47 11.75
C VAL A 236 4.60 -12.72 12.18
N VAL A 237 3.81 -13.25 11.24
CA VAL A 237 2.56 -13.94 11.54
C VAL A 237 2.75 -15.42 11.24
N GLU A 238 2.50 -16.28 12.20
CA GLU A 238 2.41 -17.72 11.98
C GLU A 238 0.97 -18.14 11.77
N THR A 239 0.74 -18.99 10.76
CA THR A 239 -0.57 -19.58 10.52
C THR A 239 -0.54 -21.08 10.80
N TRP A 240 -1.61 -21.59 11.38
CA TRP A 240 -1.81 -22.97 11.78
C TRP A 240 -3.16 -23.45 11.26
N ARG A 241 -3.21 -24.64 10.66
CA ARG A 241 -4.46 -25.32 10.32
C ARG A 241 -4.93 -26.13 11.50
N LEU A 242 -6.20 -25.96 11.84
CA LEU A 242 -6.88 -26.71 12.89
C LEU A 242 -7.92 -27.62 12.23
N GLY A 243 -7.71 -28.92 12.35
CA GLY A 243 -8.66 -29.95 11.92
C GLY A 243 -9.91 -29.99 12.80
N ARG A 244 -10.95 -30.66 12.32
CA ARG A 244 -12.19 -30.89 13.09
C ARG A 244 -12.01 -31.82 14.29
N ASP A 245 -10.97 -32.62 14.23
CA ASP A 245 -10.44 -33.49 15.28
C ASP A 245 -9.52 -32.76 16.27
N GLY A 246 -9.29 -31.45 16.07
CA GLY A 246 -8.37 -30.65 16.86
C GLY A 246 -6.90 -30.78 16.48
N ALA A 247 -6.56 -31.56 15.45
CA ALA A 247 -5.18 -31.69 14.98
C ALA A 247 -4.66 -30.33 14.49
N THR A 248 -3.50 -29.92 15.00
CA THR A 248 -2.82 -28.68 14.61
C THR A 248 -1.66 -28.97 13.67
N THR A 249 -1.58 -28.23 12.57
CA THR A 249 -0.42 -28.28 11.67
C THR A 249 0.05 -26.87 11.32
N ARG A 250 1.35 -26.62 11.50
CA ARG A 250 1.95 -25.34 11.06
C ARG A 250 1.76 -25.23 9.55
N HIS A 251 1.22 -24.10 9.12
CA HIS A 251 0.78 -23.91 7.74
C HIS A 251 1.72 -23.00 6.96
N ALA A 252 1.99 -21.80 7.47
CA ALA A 252 2.88 -20.84 6.84
C ALA A 252 3.33 -19.80 7.85
N THR A 253 4.56 -19.31 7.69
CA THR A 253 5.06 -18.13 8.38
C THR A 253 5.12 -16.98 7.38
N LEU A 254 4.62 -15.83 7.81
CA LEU A 254 4.58 -14.61 7.03
C LEU A 254 5.59 -13.67 7.67
N THR A 255 6.63 -13.30 6.93
CA THR A 255 7.69 -12.43 7.42
C THR A 255 7.65 -11.13 6.64
N TRP A 256 7.48 -10.04 7.36
CA TRP A 256 7.35 -8.68 6.80
C TRP A 256 8.66 -7.93 6.97
N GLY A 257 9.38 -8.27 8.05
CA GLY A 257 10.77 -7.93 8.29
C GLY A 257 11.00 -6.51 8.74
N GLY A 258 9.97 -5.80 9.20
CA GLY A 258 10.06 -4.38 9.48
C GLY A 258 9.84 -3.99 10.92
N GLY A 259 8.67 -4.35 11.47
CA GLY A 259 8.27 -3.98 12.81
C GLY A 259 7.56 -5.09 13.56
N THR A 260 7.35 -4.89 14.86
CA THR A 260 6.68 -5.87 15.71
C THR A 260 5.19 -5.96 15.33
N VAL A 261 4.71 -7.16 15.05
CA VAL A 261 3.30 -7.47 14.84
C VAL A 261 2.63 -7.67 16.20
N GLU A 262 1.70 -6.78 16.53
CA GLU A 262 1.00 -6.77 17.82
C GLU A 262 -0.35 -7.50 17.75
N GLY A 263 -0.94 -7.56 16.55
CA GLY A 263 -2.29 -8.02 16.33
C GLY A 263 -2.52 -8.52 14.91
N VAL A 264 -3.46 -9.45 14.76
CA VAL A 264 -3.90 -9.95 13.46
C VAL A 264 -5.42 -10.14 13.46
N ALA A 265 -6.07 -9.87 12.33
CA ALA A 265 -7.48 -10.15 12.07
C ALA A 265 -7.65 -10.82 10.69
N LEU A 266 -8.18 -12.05 10.66
CA LEU A 266 -8.41 -12.79 9.43
C LEU A 266 -9.83 -12.60 8.90
N ALA A 267 -9.96 -12.56 7.57
CA ALA A 267 -11.26 -12.65 6.91
C ALA A 267 -11.21 -13.50 5.64
N PRO A 268 -12.29 -14.25 5.32
CA PRO A 268 -12.38 -14.98 4.07
C PRO A 268 -12.58 -14.01 2.88
N ALA A 269 -11.91 -14.30 1.76
CA ALA A 269 -11.99 -13.49 0.53
C ALA A 269 -12.70 -14.23 -0.63
N GLY A 270 -13.33 -15.37 -0.34
CA GLY A 270 -13.93 -16.28 -1.32
C GLY A 270 -12.91 -17.13 -2.08
N ARG A 271 -13.37 -18.26 -2.68
CA ARG A 271 -12.55 -19.18 -3.49
C ARG A 271 -11.21 -19.63 -2.84
N GLY A 272 -11.20 -19.79 -1.52
CA GLY A 272 -10.01 -20.21 -0.76
C GLY A 272 -8.97 -19.11 -0.51
N ALA A 273 -9.22 -17.87 -0.97
CA ALA A 273 -8.39 -16.71 -0.66
C ALA A 273 -8.72 -16.16 0.74
N LEU A 274 -7.72 -15.54 1.37
CA LEU A 274 -7.83 -14.94 2.69
C LEU A 274 -7.25 -13.53 2.69
N HIS A 275 -7.83 -12.68 3.54
CA HIS A 275 -7.24 -11.42 3.95
C HIS A 275 -6.75 -11.54 5.40
N ALA A 276 -5.69 -10.82 5.71
CA ALA A 276 -5.25 -10.56 7.07
C ALA A 276 -5.03 -9.05 7.21
N LEU A 277 -5.56 -8.45 8.26
CA LEU A 277 -5.05 -7.18 8.77
C LEU A 277 -4.03 -7.47 9.87
N THR A 278 -2.93 -6.74 9.90
CA THR A 278 -1.92 -6.79 10.95
C THR A 278 -1.80 -5.41 11.60
N SER A 279 -1.70 -5.37 12.94
CA SER A 279 -1.24 -4.20 13.69
C SER A 279 0.28 -4.28 13.76
N GLU A 280 0.98 -3.32 13.17
CA GLU A 280 2.43 -3.24 13.16
C GLU A 280 2.80 -1.83 13.62
N GLU A 281 3.34 -1.72 14.83
CA GLU A 281 3.83 -0.45 15.41
C GLU A 281 2.82 0.70 15.35
N GLY A 282 1.56 0.41 15.72
CA GLY A 282 0.45 1.36 15.69
C GLY A 282 -0.16 1.63 14.30
N SER A 283 0.39 1.06 13.23
CA SER A 283 -0.17 1.11 11.87
C SER A 283 -0.87 -0.20 11.48
N VAL A 284 -1.74 -0.15 10.46
CA VAL A 284 -2.48 -1.33 9.99
C VAL A 284 -2.10 -1.70 8.57
N PHE A 285 -1.71 -2.96 8.33
CA PHE A 285 -1.37 -3.45 7.01
C PHE A 285 -2.32 -4.55 6.55
N GLN A 286 -2.75 -4.46 5.29
CA GLN A 286 -3.59 -5.48 4.68
C GLN A 286 -2.74 -6.43 3.86
N HIS A 287 -2.90 -7.71 4.13
CA HIS A 287 -2.28 -8.82 3.42
C HIS A 287 -3.34 -9.69 2.76
N ARG A 288 -3.01 -10.26 1.60
CA ARG A 288 -3.88 -11.18 0.87
C ARG A 288 -3.12 -12.43 0.45
N ARG A 289 -3.78 -13.58 0.58
CA ARG A 289 -3.37 -14.86 0.01
C ARG A 289 -4.37 -15.30 -1.05
N HIS A 290 -3.91 -15.58 -2.28
CA HIS A 290 -4.79 -15.90 -3.41
C HIS A 290 -5.25 -17.37 -3.49
N GLY A 291 -4.69 -18.24 -2.66
CA GLY A 291 -5.01 -19.67 -2.58
C GLY A 291 -4.35 -20.29 -1.35
N SER A 292 -4.51 -21.59 -1.10
CA SER A 292 -3.89 -22.28 0.05
C SER A 292 -2.37 -22.18 0.05
N ASP A 293 -1.76 -22.34 -1.13
CA ASP A 293 -0.31 -22.48 -1.29
C ASP A 293 0.34 -21.23 -1.89
N ALA A 294 -0.44 -20.17 -2.06
CA ALA A 294 0.07 -18.89 -2.56
C ALA A 294 0.83 -18.15 -1.45
N ALA A 295 1.87 -17.41 -1.85
CA ALA A 295 2.52 -16.46 -0.94
C ALA A 295 1.52 -15.38 -0.51
N TRP A 296 1.71 -14.89 0.71
CA TRP A 296 1.03 -13.70 1.18
C TRP A 296 1.69 -12.47 0.56
N MET A 297 0.84 -11.55 0.12
CA MET A 297 1.27 -10.26 -0.41
C MET A 297 0.63 -9.18 0.44
N ARG A 298 1.42 -8.20 0.87
CA ARG A 298 0.86 -6.93 1.35
C ARG A 298 0.19 -6.25 0.16
N VAL A 299 -1.02 -5.72 0.33
CA VAL A 299 -1.85 -5.17 -0.75
C VAL A 299 -2.45 -3.80 -0.43
N ASN A 300 -2.39 -3.36 0.83
CA ASN A 300 -2.80 -2.02 1.25
C ASN A 300 -2.28 -1.72 2.66
N CYS A 301 -2.45 -0.48 3.13
CA CYS A 301 -2.12 -0.08 4.50
C CYS A 301 -2.94 1.15 4.94
N LEU A 302 -2.96 1.37 6.25
CA LEU A 302 -3.32 2.61 6.94
C LEU A 302 -2.12 2.96 7.82
N ARG A 303 -1.34 3.98 7.42
CA ARG A 303 -0.13 4.36 8.15
C ARG A 303 -0.49 5.32 9.28
N LEU A 304 -1.17 4.84 10.31
CA LEU A 304 -1.73 5.67 11.39
C LEU A 304 -0.68 6.19 12.37
N HIS A 305 0.48 5.55 12.41
CA HIS A 305 1.55 5.85 13.35
C HIS A 305 2.92 5.65 12.69
N ASP A 306 3.87 6.50 13.05
CA ASP A 306 5.26 6.43 12.60
C ASP A 306 6.12 7.07 13.71
N ASP A 307 6.88 6.26 14.44
CA ASP A 307 7.77 6.70 15.53
C ASP A 307 8.98 7.50 15.00
N GLU A 308 9.22 7.46 13.69
CA GLU A 308 10.36 8.13 13.11
C GLU A 308 10.13 9.64 13.06
N PRO A 309 11.01 10.46 13.69
CA PRO A 309 10.92 11.89 13.56
C PRO A 309 11.02 12.31 12.10
N PHE A 310 10.39 13.42 11.77
CA PHE A 310 10.56 14.06 10.48
C PHE A 310 10.81 15.55 10.66
N THR A 311 11.58 16.12 9.75
CA THR A 311 11.76 17.56 9.66
C THR A 311 10.83 18.11 8.59
N VAL A 312 10.37 19.34 8.83
CA VAL A 312 9.71 20.16 7.81
C VAL A 312 10.75 21.17 7.39
N GLU A 313 11.15 21.12 6.13
CA GLU A 313 12.14 22.06 5.61
C GLU A 313 11.55 23.48 5.61
N ASP A 314 12.33 24.47 6.07
CA ASP A 314 11.90 25.87 6.19
C ASP A 314 11.40 26.46 4.86
N ARG A 315 11.92 25.93 3.75
CA ARG A 315 11.51 26.28 2.39
C ARG A 315 11.03 25.05 1.65
N GLU A 316 9.76 25.04 1.28
CA GLU A 316 9.22 23.98 0.43
C GLU A 316 9.72 24.06 -1.01
N SER A 317 9.64 22.92 -1.70
CA SER A 317 10.00 22.79 -3.10
C SER A 317 9.08 23.63 -3.98
N VAL A 318 9.67 24.22 -5.01
CA VAL A 318 8.97 25.07 -5.96
C VAL A 318 8.89 24.40 -7.32
N LYS A 319 7.77 24.58 -8.01
CA LYS A 319 7.66 24.19 -9.42
C LYS A 319 8.42 25.18 -10.27
N LEU A 320 9.34 24.69 -11.09
CA LEU A 320 10.05 25.49 -12.09
C LEU A 320 9.21 25.66 -13.36
N ALA A 321 8.76 24.54 -13.94
CA ALA A 321 7.92 24.51 -15.13
C ALA A 321 7.33 23.13 -15.38
N GLN A 322 6.22 23.07 -16.13
CA GLN A 322 5.66 21.83 -16.67
C GLN A 322 6.51 21.28 -17.83
N VAL A 323 6.70 19.95 -17.87
CA VAL A 323 7.50 19.24 -18.87
C VAL A 323 6.72 19.03 -20.17
N SER A 324 5.51 18.46 -20.07
CA SER A 324 4.66 18.10 -21.21
C SER A 324 3.67 19.20 -21.60
N GLY A 325 3.11 19.14 -22.81
CA GLY A 325 2.16 20.10 -23.34
C GLY A 325 2.83 21.34 -23.94
N GLU A 326 2.03 22.33 -24.37
CA GLU A 326 2.54 23.55 -25.01
C GLU A 326 2.52 24.76 -24.08
N VAL A 327 1.56 24.74 -23.14
CA VAL A 327 1.36 25.76 -22.12
C VAL A 327 1.27 25.07 -20.77
N ASP A 328 1.94 25.68 -19.80
CA ASP A 328 1.91 25.26 -18.41
C ASP A 328 0.49 25.43 -17.87
N THR A 329 0.00 24.44 -17.11
CA THR A 329 -1.36 24.49 -16.58
C THR A 329 -1.58 25.51 -15.46
N GLN A 330 -0.49 25.96 -14.82
CA GLN A 330 -0.54 26.99 -13.79
C GLN A 330 -0.77 28.37 -14.42
N PRO A 331 -1.82 29.12 -14.00
CA PRO A 331 -2.04 30.48 -14.48
C PRO A 331 -1.01 31.45 -13.90
N VAL A 332 -0.75 32.54 -14.62
CA VAL A 332 0.07 33.66 -14.10
C VAL A 332 -0.81 34.83 -13.68
N ARG A 333 -0.36 35.59 -12.68
CA ARG A 333 -1.11 36.74 -12.13
C ARG A 333 -1.33 37.84 -13.17
N GLU A 334 -0.39 38.03 -14.09
CA GLU A 334 -0.51 39.01 -15.18
C GLU A 334 -1.50 38.57 -16.28
N GLY A 335 -2.07 37.36 -16.17
CA GLY A 335 -2.98 36.77 -17.15
C GLY A 335 -2.28 35.84 -18.14
N GLY A 336 -2.97 34.74 -18.49
CA GLY A 336 -2.46 33.72 -19.40
C GLY A 336 -1.68 32.60 -18.71
N ARG A 337 -0.79 31.94 -19.47
CA ARG A 337 0.00 30.76 -19.06
C ARG A 337 1.40 30.82 -19.65
N ARG A 338 2.38 30.28 -18.94
CA ARG A 338 3.77 30.18 -19.39
C ARG A 338 3.94 29.06 -20.42
N PRO A 339 4.97 29.10 -21.29
CA PRO A 339 5.35 27.93 -22.07
C PRO A 339 5.85 26.80 -21.16
N THR A 340 5.73 25.56 -21.63
CA THR A 340 6.29 24.37 -20.98
C THR A 340 7.76 24.18 -21.39
N LEU A 341 8.41 23.15 -20.84
CA LEU A 341 9.77 22.75 -21.21
C LEU A 341 9.83 21.94 -22.52
N SER A 342 8.69 21.77 -23.21
CA SER A 342 8.62 21.06 -24.49
C SER A 342 7.60 21.68 -25.44
N ARG A 343 7.35 20.99 -26.55
CA ARG A 343 6.18 21.21 -27.43
C ARG A 343 5.55 19.86 -27.75
N SER A 344 5.33 19.05 -26.71
CA SER A 344 5.02 17.63 -26.85
C SER A 344 3.70 17.39 -27.58
N ARG A 345 2.71 18.28 -27.47
CA ARG A 345 1.41 18.11 -28.13
C ARG A 345 1.51 18.35 -29.63
N SER A 346 2.08 19.47 -30.07
CA SER A 346 2.16 19.80 -31.50
C SER A 346 3.22 18.99 -32.22
N ARG A 347 4.32 18.61 -31.54
CA ARG A 347 5.42 17.87 -32.16
C ARG A 347 5.22 16.36 -32.12
N ALA A 348 4.84 15.81 -30.97
CA ALA A 348 4.76 14.36 -30.73
C ALA A 348 3.33 13.82 -30.55
N GLY A 349 2.36 14.71 -30.33
CA GLY A 349 0.99 14.34 -30.00
C GLY A 349 0.81 13.89 -28.55
N VAL A 350 1.69 14.28 -27.63
CA VAL A 350 1.56 13.96 -26.20
C VAL A 350 0.83 15.10 -25.49
N LEU A 351 -0.37 14.84 -24.95
CA LEU A 351 -1.21 15.82 -24.23
C LEU A 351 -0.85 15.94 -22.75
N GLY A 352 -0.56 14.81 -22.14
CA GLY A 352 -0.28 14.64 -20.73
C GLY A 352 0.26 13.25 -20.51
N THR A 353 1.10 13.12 -19.49
CA THR A 353 1.81 11.89 -19.15
C THR A 353 2.16 11.93 -17.68
N ASP A 354 2.60 10.80 -17.14
CA ASP A 354 3.16 10.70 -15.80
C ASP A 354 4.58 10.11 -15.80
N LEU A 355 5.13 9.98 -14.60
CA LEU A 355 6.50 9.61 -14.27
C LEU A 355 7.52 10.70 -14.70
N GLY A 356 8.62 10.31 -15.36
CA GLY A 356 9.74 11.20 -15.65
C GLY A 356 11.08 10.65 -15.17
N VAL A 357 11.30 9.34 -15.35
CA VAL A 357 12.52 8.68 -14.87
C VAL A 357 13.69 9.04 -15.77
N ARG A 358 14.73 9.67 -15.21
CA ARG A 358 15.96 10.01 -15.96
C ARG A 358 16.84 8.79 -16.14
N VAL A 359 17.21 8.52 -17.39
CA VAL A 359 18.08 7.41 -17.79
C VAL A 359 19.16 7.89 -18.75
N ALA A 360 20.41 7.48 -18.48
CA ALA A 360 21.55 7.76 -19.36
C ALA A 360 21.86 6.52 -20.21
N HIS A 361 22.02 6.72 -21.52
CA HIS A 361 22.37 5.65 -22.45
C HIS A 361 23.24 6.17 -23.61
N LEU A 362 24.42 5.58 -23.78
CA LEU A 362 25.36 5.90 -24.88
C LEU A 362 25.69 7.40 -25.04
N GLY A 363 25.83 8.09 -23.89
CA GLY A 363 26.19 9.51 -23.81
C GLY A 363 25.02 10.49 -23.98
N GLU A 364 23.79 10.00 -24.03
CA GLU A 364 22.58 10.81 -24.10
C GLU A 364 21.69 10.56 -22.88
N ASP A 365 20.97 11.60 -22.45
CA ASP A 365 20.00 11.54 -21.36
C ASP A 365 18.57 11.53 -21.91
N PHE A 366 17.74 10.69 -21.30
CA PHE A 366 16.34 10.53 -21.65
C PHE A 366 15.45 10.58 -20.40
N LEU A 367 14.20 10.96 -20.59
CA LEU A 367 13.13 10.72 -19.63
C LEU A 367 12.21 9.61 -20.15
N LEU A 368 11.98 8.59 -19.33
CA LEU A 368 10.96 7.57 -19.53
C LEU A 368 9.67 8.00 -18.81
N PHE A 369 8.56 7.90 -19.51
CA PHE A 369 7.25 8.29 -19.00
C PHE A 369 6.26 7.13 -19.05
N GLY A 370 5.35 7.09 -18.10
CA GLY A 370 4.29 6.11 -18.01
C GLY A 370 3.06 6.50 -18.82
N ASP A 371 1.90 6.18 -18.28
CA ASP A 371 0.59 6.29 -18.90
C ASP A 371 0.41 7.63 -19.63
N THR A 372 0.61 7.61 -20.96
CA THR A 372 0.54 8.83 -21.77
C THR A 372 -0.78 8.93 -22.50
N HIS A 373 -1.35 10.14 -22.52
CA HIS A 373 -2.52 10.48 -23.32
C HIS A 373 -2.12 11.14 -24.64
N TRP A 374 -2.49 10.50 -25.76
CA TRP A 374 -2.07 10.89 -27.10
C TRP A 374 -3.15 11.68 -27.85
N HIS A 375 -2.82 12.92 -28.25
CA HIS A 375 -3.65 13.78 -29.07
C HIS A 375 -3.97 13.12 -30.41
N ASN A 376 -5.25 13.16 -30.81
CA ASN A 376 -5.77 12.62 -32.06
C ASN A 376 -5.50 11.11 -32.27
N ARG A 377 -5.04 10.40 -31.23
CA ARG A 377 -4.76 8.96 -31.25
C ARG A 377 -5.29 8.28 -29.98
N PRO A 378 -6.60 8.40 -29.67
CA PRO A 378 -7.18 7.91 -28.42
C PRO A 378 -7.06 6.38 -28.24
N TRP A 379 -6.86 5.60 -29.30
CA TRP A 379 -6.57 4.17 -29.20
C TRP A 379 -5.18 3.85 -28.64
N LEU A 380 -4.32 4.86 -28.47
CA LEU A 380 -3.01 4.76 -27.79
C LEU A 380 -3.07 5.30 -26.35
N THR A 381 -4.26 5.56 -25.80
CA THR A 381 -4.41 6.02 -24.40
C THR A 381 -3.67 5.08 -23.43
N THR A 382 -3.01 5.67 -22.43
CA THR A 382 -2.15 5.01 -21.42
C THR A 382 -1.00 4.20 -22.03
N ARG A 383 -0.37 4.70 -23.09
CA ARG A 383 0.84 4.08 -23.68
C ARG A 383 2.04 4.95 -23.43
N ASP A 384 3.03 4.39 -22.75
CA ASP A 384 4.29 5.00 -22.36
C ASP A 384 4.97 5.84 -23.45
N ALA A 385 5.61 6.92 -23.02
CA ALA A 385 6.38 7.82 -23.86
C ALA A 385 7.84 7.92 -23.42
N ILE A 386 8.63 8.57 -24.26
CA ILE A 386 10.04 8.86 -24.00
C ILE A 386 10.39 10.22 -24.59
N ALA A 387 11.24 10.97 -23.90
CA ALA A 387 11.83 12.20 -24.43
C ALA A 387 13.35 12.19 -24.26
N ARG A 388 14.06 12.83 -25.19
CA ARG A 388 15.47 13.19 -25.03
C ARG A 388 15.55 14.50 -24.24
N ILE A 389 16.49 14.59 -23.31
CA ILE A 389 16.78 15.82 -22.56
C ILE A 389 17.71 16.69 -23.42
N ASP A 390 17.30 17.94 -23.62
CA ASP A 390 18.06 18.96 -24.32
C ASP A 390 18.69 19.93 -23.30
N PRO A 391 19.96 20.33 -23.45
CA PRO A 391 20.63 21.23 -22.50
C PRO A 391 19.94 22.58 -22.30
N SER A 392 19.21 23.05 -23.31
CA SER A 392 18.46 24.30 -23.29
C SER A 392 17.05 24.10 -23.84
N GLY A 393 16.06 24.64 -23.15
CA GLY A 393 14.65 24.52 -23.51
C GLY A 393 13.97 25.82 -23.93
N PRO A 394 12.65 25.77 -24.13
CA PRO A 394 11.82 26.95 -24.41
C PRO A 394 11.79 27.98 -23.28
N VAL A 395 12.10 27.56 -22.05
CA VAL A 395 12.19 28.42 -20.87
C VAL A 395 13.66 28.70 -20.59
N VAL A 396 14.02 29.98 -20.53
CA VAL A 396 15.41 30.43 -20.32
C VAL A 396 15.97 29.84 -19.02
N GLY A 397 17.19 29.29 -19.10
CA GLY A 397 17.88 28.69 -17.95
C GLY A 397 17.42 27.28 -17.57
N LEU A 398 16.41 26.73 -18.24
CA LEU A 398 15.89 25.38 -17.98
C LEU A 398 16.15 24.42 -19.16
N PRO A 399 16.24 23.11 -18.91
CA PRO A 399 16.39 22.12 -19.97
C PRO A 399 15.16 22.06 -20.88
N GLY A 400 15.35 21.55 -22.09
CA GLY A 400 14.30 21.24 -23.04
C GLY A 400 14.01 19.74 -23.09
N PHE A 401 12.84 19.36 -23.62
CA PHE A 401 12.50 17.95 -23.82
C PHE A 401 11.94 17.70 -25.23
N THR A 402 12.63 16.86 -25.99
CA THR A 402 12.17 16.39 -27.30
C THR A 402 11.48 15.04 -27.14
N PHE A 403 10.15 15.01 -27.19
CA PHE A 403 9.36 13.76 -27.12
C PHE A 403 9.43 12.95 -28.42
N HIS A 404 9.38 11.62 -28.30
CA HIS A 404 9.19 10.73 -29.44
C HIS A 404 7.72 10.68 -29.90
N GLY A 405 7.50 10.66 -31.21
CA GLY A 405 6.15 10.71 -31.80
C GLY A 405 5.33 9.43 -31.70
N ALA A 406 5.89 8.35 -31.17
CA ALA A 406 5.27 7.04 -31.03
C ALA A 406 5.56 6.46 -29.63
N PRO A 407 4.67 5.61 -29.10
CA PRO A 407 4.83 5.08 -27.75
C PRO A 407 6.02 4.11 -27.64
N LEU A 408 6.46 3.84 -26.42
CA LEU A 408 7.29 2.68 -26.13
C LEU A 408 6.49 1.40 -26.38
N ARG A 409 7.18 0.30 -26.67
CA ARG A 409 6.57 -1.01 -26.85
C ARG A 409 7.41 -2.09 -26.21
N VAL A 410 6.85 -2.84 -25.27
CA VAL A 410 7.45 -4.07 -24.77
C VAL A 410 6.86 -5.27 -25.52
N THR A 411 7.72 -6.13 -26.06
CA THR A 411 7.34 -7.33 -26.81
C THR A 411 7.79 -8.60 -26.10
N GLY A 412 7.05 -9.70 -26.29
CA GLY A 412 7.35 -11.00 -25.68
C GLY A 412 6.08 -11.68 -25.16
N ARG A 413 6.17 -12.97 -24.82
CA ARG A 413 5.01 -13.72 -24.33
C ARG A 413 4.58 -13.23 -22.96
N GLY A 414 3.29 -12.93 -22.81
CA GLY A 414 2.64 -12.66 -21.52
C GLY A 414 2.91 -11.29 -20.90
N VAL A 415 3.55 -10.36 -21.61
CA VAL A 415 3.55 -8.94 -21.22
C VAL A 415 2.29 -8.25 -21.71
N THR A 416 1.81 -7.27 -20.97
CA THR A 416 0.73 -6.36 -21.37
C THR A 416 1.25 -4.93 -21.43
N LEU A 417 0.45 -4.05 -22.03
CA LEU A 417 0.69 -2.61 -22.20
C LEU A 417 -0.63 -1.88 -21.90
N ARG A 418 -1.01 -1.86 -20.63
CA ARG A 418 -2.23 -1.24 -20.06
C ARG A 418 -1.83 -0.13 -19.10
N GLU A 419 -2.83 0.55 -18.52
CA GLU A 419 -2.62 1.42 -17.35
C GLU A 419 -1.76 0.73 -16.28
N PHE A 420 -0.86 1.48 -15.65
CA PHE A 420 0.17 0.98 -14.73
C PHE A 420 1.15 -0.07 -15.28
N ASP A 421 1.14 -0.42 -16.58
CA ASP A 421 2.20 -1.20 -17.22
C ASP A 421 3.26 -0.23 -17.79
N VAL A 422 4.05 0.38 -16.90
CA VAL A 422 4.86 1.58 -17.16
C VAL A 422 6.37 1.29 -17.02
N PRO A 423 7.27 2.10 -17.62
CA PRO A 423 8.70 2.04 -17.32
C PRO A 423 8.97 2.43 -15.86
N LEU A 424 9.92 1.75 -15.24
CA LEU A 424 10.29 1.96 -13.83
C LEU A 424 11.67 2.59 -13.71
N ASP A 425 12.68 1.99 -14.36
CA ASP A 425 14.04 2.52 -14.44
C ASP A 425 14.86 1.74 -15.49
N ALA A 426 16.05 2.23 -15.85
CA ALA A 426 16.90 1.57 -16.82
C ALA A 426 18.41 1.74 -16.54
N PHE A 427 19.20 0.81 -17.09
CA PHE A 427 20.65 0.83 -17.03
C PHE A 427 21.26 0.33 -18.35
N SER A 428 22.50 0.73 -18.65
CA SER A 428 23.20 0.33 -19.87
C SER A 428 24.21 -0.78 -19.60
N VAL A 429 24.29 -1.77 -20.50
CA VAL A 429 25.33 -2.81 -20.56
C VAL A 429 25.88 -2.83 -21.99
N GLY A 430 27.13 -2.42 -22.18
CA GLY A 430 27.66 -2.20 -23.53
C GLY A 430 26.81 -1.21 -24.32
N ASP A 431 26.32 -1.62 -25.49
CA ASP A 431 25.40 -0.85 -26.33
C ASP A 431 23.92 -1.20 -26.11
N GLU A 432 23.60 -2.04 -25.12
CA GLU A 432 22.24 -2.42 -24.80
C GLU A 432 21.67 -1.58 -23.65
N LEU A 433 20.47 -1.05 -23.85
CA LEU A 433 19.67 -0.46 -22.78
C LEU A 433 18.74 -1.52 -22.19
N TRP A 434 18.96 -1.84 -20.92
CA TRP A 434 18.13 -2.73 -20.13
C TRP A 434 17.18 -1.89 -19.27
N ALA A 435 15.88 -2.14 -19.38
CA ALA A 435 14.86 -1.38 -18.70
C ALA A 435 13.87 -2.29 -17.96
N PHE A 436 13.48 -1.85 -16.77
CA PHE A 436 12.43 -2.44 -15.97
C PHE A 436 11.10 -1.82 -16.34
N PHE A 437 10.09 -2.66 -16.52
CA PHE A 437 8.71 -2.24 -16.73
C PHE A 437 7.82 -2.97 -15.74
N SER A 438 6.83 -2.29 -15.16
CA SER A 438 5.68 -2.99 -14.61
C SER A 438 4.85 -3.57 -15.75
N SER A 439 4.20 -4.69 -15.51
CA SER A 439 3.37 -5.36 -16.50
C SER A 439 2.34 -6.26 -15.84
N ASN A 440 1.24 -6.48 -16.55
CA ASN A 440 0.11 -7.26 -16.10
C ASN A 440 -0.63 -6.60 -14.94
N HIS A 441 -0.99 -5.32 -15.09
CA HIS A 441 -1.93 -4.62 -14.22
C HIS A 441 -3.04 -5.53 -13.68
N PHE A 442 -3.24 -5.52 -12.35
CA PHE A 442 -4.16 -6.37 -11.59
C PHE A 442 -3.89 -7.88 -11.60
N ARG A 443 -2.76 -8.33 -12.14
CA ARG A 443 -2.34 -9.71 -11.95
C ARG A 443 -2.17 -9.99 -10.46
N ARG A 444 -2.88 -11.00 -9.97
CA ARG A 444 -2.99 -11.31 -8.52
C ARG A 444 -3.38 -10.07 -7.71
N GLN A 445 -4.25 -9.22 -8.27
CA GLN A 445 -4.74 -7.99 -7.63
C GLN A 445 -3.66 -7.04 -7.12
N GLN A 446 -2.46 -7.10 -7.70
CA GLN A 446 -1.45 -6.07 -7.51
C GLN A 446 -1.72 -4.97 -8.53
N VAL A 447 -1.71 -3.71 -8.10
CA VAL A 447 -1.95 -2.55 -8.98
C VAL A 447 -0.97 -2.60 -10.14
N MET A 448 0.33 -2.62 -9.89
CA MET A 448 1.35 -2.68 -10.94
C MET A 448 1.67 -4.10 -11.47
N GLY A 449 0.93 -5.13 -11.00
CA GLY A 449 1.10 -6.50 -11.47
C GLY A 449 2.42 -7.15 -11.06
N ARG A 450 3.42 -7.11 -11.96
CA ARG A 450 4.78 -7.65 -11.77
C ARG A 450 5.80 -6.76 -12.47
N SER A 451 7.08 -6.87 -12.11
CA SER A 451 8.15 -6.27 -12.91
C SER A 451 8.71 -7.25 -13.95
N VAL A 452 9.07 -6.72 -15.11
CA VAL A 452 9.77 -7.43 -16.18
C VAL A 452 11.01 -6.67 -16.57
N LEU A 453 12.08 -7.40 -16.88
CA LEU A 453 13.30 -6.85 -17.43
C LEU A 453 13.25 -7.03 -18.95
N ALA A 454 13.50 -5.96 -19.70
CA ALA A 454 13.48 -5.93 -21.15
C ALA A 454 14.69 -5.18 -21.71
N VAL A 455 15.08 -5.51 -22.95
CA VAL A 455 16.30 -4.98 -23.57
C VAL A 455 15.99 -4.27 -24.89
N ARG A 456 16.74 -3.19 -25.15
CA ARG A 456 16.79 -2.46 -26.40
C ARG A 456 18.25 -2.30 -26.84
N PRO A 457 18.70 -2.97 -27.92
CA PRO A 457 20.05 -2.78 -28.43
C PRO A 457 20.21 -1.45 -29.17
N GLY A 458 21.40 -0.88 -29.06
CA GLY A 458 21.89 0.28 -29.80
C GLY A 458 21.23 1.60 -29.41
N ARG A 459 21.68 2.67 -30.08
CA ARG A 459 21.24 4.05 -29.83
C ARG A 459 19.72 4.21 -29.94
N LEU A 460 19.17 4.98 -29.00
CA LEU A 460 17.80 5.46 -29.08
C LEU A 460 17.70 6.61 -30.08
N ARG A 461 16.76 6.53 -31.03
CA ARG A 461 16.48 7.61 -31.97
C ARG A 461 15.15 8.26 -31.62
N VAL A 462 15.23 9.41 -30.94
CA VAL A 462 14.07 10.19 -30.58
C VAL A 462 13.75 11.21 -31.66
N ASP A 463 12.61 11.02 -32.30
CA ASP A 463 12.01 11.94 -33.29
C ASP A 463 10.53 12.15 -32.96
N GLY A 464 10.13 13.41 -32.76
CA GLY A 464 8.75 13.80 -32.48
C GLY A 464 7.77 13.48 -33.60
N ARG A 465 8.22 13.36 -34.84
CA ARG A 465 7.34 13.03 -35.99
C ARG A 465 7.27 11.53 -36.29
N SER A 466 8.08 10.71 -35.62
CA SER A 466 8.10 9.27 -35.82
C SER A 466 6.72 8.65 -35.56
N ARG A 467 6.37 7.66 -36.38
CA ARG A 467 5.23 6.77 -36.17
C ARG A 467 5.65 5.36 -35.74
N ARG A 468 6.95 5.12 -35.60
CA ARG A 468 7.54 3.80 -35.27
C ARG A 468 7.86 3.76 -33.78
N PRO A 469 7.32 2.80 -33.00
CA PRO A 469 7.63 2.65 -31.58
C PRO A 469 9.10 2.38 -31.29
N ILE A 470 9.61 2.89 -30.17
CA ILE A 470 10.83 2.36 -29.57
C ILE A 470 10.47 1.05 -28.86
N THR A 471 10.98 -0.05 -29.41
CA THR A 471 10.59 -1.40 -29.00
C THR A 471 11.66 -2.05 -28.15
N PHE A 472 11.27 -2.50 -26.96
CA PHE A 472 12.02 -3.36 -26.06
C PHE A 472 11.56 -4.81 -26.21
N ARG A 473 12.50 -5.75 -26.08
CA ARG A 473 12.21 -7.19 -26.03
C ARG A 473 12.30 -7.67 -24.59
N ARG A 474 11.21 -8.22 -24.05
CA ARG A 474 11.18 -8.83 -22.73
C ARG A 474 12.21 -9.96 -22.65
N ALA A 475 13.09 -9.88 -21.66
CA ALA A 475 14.03 -10.93 -21.32
C ALA A 475 13.43 -11.88 -20.27
N ARG A 476 12.99 -11.34 -19.12
CA ARG A 476 12.43 -12.15 -18.02
C ARG A 476 11.42 -11.40 -17.16
N THR A 477 10.69 -12.13 -16.33
CA THR A 477 10.09 -11.53 -15.13
C THR A 477 11.20 -11.33 -14.10
N PHE A 478 11.24 -10.14 -13.52
CA PHE A 478 12.18 -9.83 -12.46
C PHE A 478 11.59 -10.20 -11.10
N SER A 479 10.44 -9.62 -10.75
CA SER A 479 9.74 -9.92 -9.51
C SER A 479 8.21 -9.92 -9.69
N GLU A 480 7.53 -10.73 -8.88
CA GLU A 480 6.07 -10.67 -8.68
C GLU A 480 5.71 -10.36 -7.23
N ARG A 481 6.70 -9.91 -6.43
CA ARG A 481 6.59 -9.77 -4.98
C ARG A 481 7.11 -8.42 -4.49
N SER A 482 8.40 -8.33 -4.19
CA SER A 482 9.02 -7.26 -3.40
C SER A 482 9.72 -6.19 -4.23
N PHE A 483 9.92 -6.44 -5.53
CA PHE A 483 10.65 -5.55 -6.45
C PHE A 483 9.82 -5.30 -7.71
N ILE A 484 8.56 -4.90 -7.54
CA ILE A 484 7.62 -4.60 -8.62
C ILE A 484 7.82 -3.17 -9.11
N ASN A 485 7.94 -2.21 -8.19
CA ASN A 485 8.41 -0.87 -8.50
C ASN A 485 9.91 -0.82 -8.15
N VAL A 486 10.75 -0.28 -9.04
CA VAL A 486 12.20 -0.33 -8.86
C VAL A 486 12.88 0.97 -9.27
N SER A 487 13.97 1.26 -8.58
CA SER A 487 14.97 2.25 -8.91
C SER A 487 16.32 1.55 -9.00
N VAL A 488 17.09 1.83 -10.04
CA VAL A 488 18.35 1.12 -10.31
C VAL A 488 19.50 2.07 -10.58
N GLN A 489 20.69 1.66 -10.17
CA GLN A 489 21.92 2.36 -10.51
C GLN A 489 23.05 1.36 -10.64
N ARG A 490 23.93 1.61 -11.62
CA ARG A 490 25.18 0.89 -11.73
C ARG A 490 26.18 1.40 -10.71
N LEU A 491 26.82 0.48 -10.00
CA LEU A 491 27.78 0.76 -8.94
C LEU A 491 28.91 -0.28 -8.99
N PRO A 492 30.11 0.05 -8.49
CA PRO A 492 31.12 -0.97 -8.23
C PRO A 492 30.62 -1.93 -7.15
N ALA A 493 30.93 -3.22 -7.30
CA ALA A 493 30.48 -4.26 -6.37
C ALA A 493 30.94 -3.99 -4.92
N SER A 494 32.10 -3.36 -4.73
CA SER A 494 32.62 -2.92 -3.44
C SER A 494 31.71 -1.91 -2.71
N ALA A 495 30.99 -1.04 -3.42
CA ALA A 495 29.99 -0.15 -2.81
C ALA A 495 28.81 -0.92 -2.18
N LEU A 496 28.60 -2.16 -2.61
CA LEU A 496 27.59 -3.08 -2.09
C LEU A 496 28.16 -4.11 -1.09
N GLY A 497 29.40 -3.90 -0.62
CA GLY A 497 30.09 -4.83 0.29
C GLY A 497 30.45 -6.17 -0.37
N LEU A 498 30.46 -6.25 -1.70
CA LEU A 498 30.84 -7.44 -2.45
C LEU A 498 32.32 -7.37 -2.84
N LEU A 499 32.94 -8.53 -3.07
CA LEU A 499 34.35 -8.61 -3.45
C LEU A 499 34.59 -8.10 -4.89
N GLY A 500 35.63 -7.28 -5.04
CA GLY A 500 36.09 -6.71 -6.30
C GLY A 500 35.32 -5.44 -6.73
N ASP A 501 35.79 -4.80 -7.80
CA ASP A 501 35.24 -3.53 -8.30
C ASP A 501 34.53 -3.69 -9.65
N ARG A 502 34.10 -4.91 -9.97
CA ARG A 502 33.25 -5.11 -11.16
C ARG A 502 31.95 -4.33 -11.00
N GLU A 503 31.43 -3.86 -12.11
CA GLU A 503 30.18 -3.12 -12.13
C GLU A 503 28.98 -4.07 -11.95
N VAL A 504 28.11 -3.73 -11.01
CA VAL A 504 26.84 -4.42 -10.75
C VAL A 504 25.70 -3.42 -10.75
N VAL A 505 24.47 -3.91 -10.75
CA VAL A 505 23.28 -3.07 -10.69
C VAL A 505 22.67 -3.19 -9.30
N ALA A 506 22.71 -2.10 -8.52
CA ALA A 506 21.88 -1.98 -7.33
C ALA A 506 20.42 -1.80 -7.77
N VAL A 507 19.52 -2.55 -7.14
CA VAL A 507 18.08 -2.50 -7.39
C VAL A 507 17.40 -2.23 -6.06
N TRP A 508 17.00 -0.99 -5.83
CA TRP A 508 16.06 -0.65 -4.77
C TRP A 508 14.65 -0.90 -5.30
N GLY A 509 13.80 -1.56 -4.54
CA GLY A 509 12.45 -1.84 -4.99
C GLY A 509 11.44 -1.94 -3.88
N SER A 510 10.18 -1.70 -4.26
CA SER A 510 9.01 -1.95 -3.44
C SER A 510 8.07 -2.94 -4.13
N GLY A 511 7.24 -3.59 -3.32
CA GLY A 511 6.27 -4.57 -3.80
C GLY A 511 4.98 -3.93 -4.29
N SER A 512 3.87 -4.25 -3.61
CA SER A 512 2.57 -3.66 -3.93
C SER A 512 2.58 -2.15 -3.83
N TYR A 513 2.02 -1.51 -4.86
CA TYR A 513 1.90 -0.06 -4.98
C TYR A 513 1.24 0.57 -3.75
N ARG A 514 1.92 1.57 -3.17
CA ARG A 514 1.49 2.31 -1.96
C ARG A 514 1.20 1.43 -0.74
N ALA A 515 1.90 0.30 -0.65
CA ALA A 515 1.77 -0.63 0.47
C ALA A 515 3.09 -1.32 0.82
N GLY A 516 4.02 -1.45 -0.12
CA GLY A 516 5.30 -2.12 0.09
C GLY A 516 6.37 -1.24 0.72
N ASP A 517 7.21 -1.87 1.55
CA ASP A 517 8.46 -1.29 2.06
C ASP A 517 9.55 -1.27 0.98
N LEU A 518 10.57 -0.44 1.18
CA LEU A 518 11.77 -0.41 0.33
C LEU A 518 12.66 -1.60 0.67
N ARG A 519 13.19 -2.30 -0.33
CA ARG A 519 14.16 -3.40 -0.21
C ARG A 519 15.31 -3.19 -1.19
N LEU A 520 16.41 -3.90 -0.99
CA LEU A 520 17.59 -3.83 -1.83
C LEU A 520 17.98 -5.20 -2.38
N ALA A 521 18.33 -5.23 -3.65
CA ALA A 521 18.93 -6.36 -4.33
C ALA A 521 20.14 -5.91 -5.16
N VAL A 522 20.99 -6.87 -5.52
CA VAL A 522 22.06 -6.71 -6.50
C VAL A 522 21.78 -7.63 -7.66
N LEU A 523 21.79 -7.07 -8.87
CA LEU A 523 21.73 -7.78 -10.13
C LEU A 523 23.13 -7.75 -10.77
N ASP A 524 23.66 -8.93 -11.06
CA ASP A 524 24.86 -9.09 -11.86
C ASP A 524 24.51 -8.95 -13.36
N PRO A 525 25.03 -7.93 -14.08
CA PRO A 525 24.61 -7.65 -15.46
C PRO A 525 25.13 -8.66 -16.49
N ASP A 526 26.14 -9.46 -16.14
CA ASP A 526 26.74 -10.45 -17.05
C ASP A 526 25.98 -11.79 -16.98
N THR A 527 25.55 -12.17 -15.77
CA THR A 527 24.88 -13.46 -15.51
C THR A 527 23.37 -13.34 -15.28
N PHE A 528 22.89 -12.13 -14.99
CA PHE A 528 21.53 -11.84 -14.51
C PHE A 528 21.14 -12.60 -13.23
N ALA A 529 22.13 -13.01 -12.44
CA ALA A 529 21.92 -13.52 -11.09
C ALA A 529 21.53 -12.38 -10.15
N VAL A 530 20.62 -12.65 -9.21
CA VAL A 530 20.13 -11.67 -8.24
C VAL A 530 20.41 -12.14 -6.84
N ARG A 531 20.89 -11.24 -5.99
CA ARG A 531 21.00 -11.44 -4.55
C ARG A 531 20.22 -10.37 -3.79
N TYR A 532 19.63 -10.74 -2.68
CA TYR A 532 18.72 -9.90 -1.91
C TYR A 532 19.32 -9.59 -0.55
N TRP A 533 19.26 -8.32 -0.15
CA TRP A 533 19.78 -7.88 1.14
C TRP A 533 18.93 -8.44 2.28
N THR A 534 19.57 -8.96 3.33
CA THR A 534 18.88 -9.59 4.47
C THR A 534 19.27 -9.01 5.83
N GLY A 535 20.14 -8.01 5.87
CA GLY A 535 20.65 -7.45 7.11
C GLY A 535 22.14 -7.12 7.05
N LEU A 536 22.69 -6.80 8.21
CA LEU A 536 24.12 -6.63 8.41
C LEU A 536 24.66 -7.76 9.29
N ASP A 537 25.90 -8.14 9.07
CA ASP A 537 26.65 -8.99 10.00
C ASP A 537 27.16 -8.20 11.20
N ALA A 538 27.83 -8.90 12.14
CA ALA A 538 28.39 -8.28 13.34
C ALA A 538 29.47 -7.21 13.06
N SER A 539 30.04 -7.19 11.85
CA SER A 539 31.02 -6.19 11.40
C SER A 539 30.39 -5.01 10.63
N GLY A 540 29.06 -5.00 10.48
CA GLY A 540 28.34 -3.98 9.73
C GLY A 540 28.41 -4.14 8.21
N GLN A 541 28.75 -5.34 7.71
CA GLN A 541 28.77 -5.67 6.28
C GLN A 541 27.43 -6.27 5.84
N PRO A 542 26.98 -6.02 4.59
CA PRO A 542 25.70 -6.51 4.12
C PRO A 542 25.69 -8.02 3.91
N ILE A 543 24.62 -8.66 4.40
CA ILE A 543 24.34 -10.07 4.17
C ILE A 543 23.39 -10.20 2.99
N TRP A 544 23.69 -11.16 2.11
CA TRP A 544 22.99 -11.38 0.85
C TRP A 544 22.45 -12.80 0.76
N ALA A 545 21.18 -12.95 0.37
CA ALA A 545 20.53 -14.24 0.11
C ALA A 545 20.11 -14.39 -1.36
N GLU A 546 19.91 -15.63 -1.81
CA GLU A 546 19.53 -15.91 -3.21
C GLU A 546 18.02 -15.86 -3.45
N ARG A 547 17.20 -15.95 -2.39
CA ARG A 547 15.74 -16.00 -2.52
C ARG A 547 15.15 -14.64 -2.17
N GLU A 548 14.27 -14.15 -3.04
CA GLU A 548 13.52 -12.90 -2.81
C GLU A 548 12.69 -12.93 -1.53
N ALA A 549 12.22 -14.13 -1.11
CA ALA A 549 11.46 -14.30 0.12
C ALA A 549 12.26 -13.98 1.39
N ASP A 550 13.59 -13.98 1.32
CA ASP A 550 14.48 -13.67 2.44
C ASP A 550 14.80 -12.16 2.50
N ALA A 551 14.40 -11.38 1.48
CA ALA A 551 14.69 -9.95 1.38
C ALA A 551 14.04 -9.16 2.53
N ARG A 552 14.88 -8.52 3.34
CA ARG A 552 14.45 -7.68 4.46
C ARG A 552 14.28 -6.22 4.02
N PRO A 553 13.30 -5.49 4.57
CA PRO A 553 13.10 -4.07 4.25
C PRO A 553 14.26 -3.22 4.77
N LEU A 554 14.63 -2.21 3.97
CA LEU A 554 15.53 -1.12 4.33
C LEU A 554 14.79 0.04 5.00
N LEU A 555 13.63 0.39 4.45
CA LEU A 555 12.77 1.48 4.93
C LEU A 555 11.34 1.00 4.97
N LEU A 556 10.71 1.11 6.14
CA LEU A 556 9.32 0.76 6.32
C LEU A 556 8.44 1.83 5.70
N GLY A 557 7.39 1.41 4.99
CA GLY A 557 6.49 2.38 4.42
C GLY A 557 5.47 1.82 3.46
N ALA A 558 4.81 2.76 2.80
CA ALA A 558 3.73 2.54 1.87
C ALA A 558 4.09 3.16 0.52
N LEU A 559 5.18 2.67 -0.07
CA LEU A 559 5.81 3.36 -1.19
C LEU A 559 5.05 3.11 -2.51
N GLY A 560 4.74 4.21 -3.21
CA GLY A 560 4.26 4.17 -4.58
C GLY A 560 5.44 3.97 -5.53
N GLU A 561 5.89 5.06 -6.13
CA GLU A 561 7.12 5.14 -6.91
C GLU A 561 8.35 5.37 -6.04
N VAL A 562 9.48 4.79 -6.46
CA VAL A 562 10.74 4.80 -5.72
C VAL A 562 11.80 5.45 -6.59
N SER A 563 12.51 6.44 -6.04
CA SER A 563 13.69 7.01 -6.67
C SER A 563 14.87 6.98 -5.70
N VAL A 564 15.91 6.20 -6.02
CA VAL A 564 17.16 6.16 -5.26
C VAL A 564 18.34 6.38 -6.20
N ARG A 565 19.23 7.31 -5.84
CA ARG A 565 20.45 7.61 -6.60
C ARG A 565 21.61 7.94 -5.65
N TRP A 566 22.79 7.38 -5.89
CA TRP A 566 24.03 8.01 -5.47
C TRP A 566 24.21 9.33 -6.21
N VAL A 567 24.42 10.40 -5.47
CA VAL A 567 24.61 11.77 -5.96
C VAL A 567 26.03 12.22 -5.59
N PRO A 568 26.98 12.19 -6.54
CA PRO A 568 28.38 12.51 -6.28
C PRO A 568 28.58 13.90 -5.66
N GLU A 569 27.81 14.89 -6.10
CA GLU A 569 27.86 16.28 -5.63
C GLU A 569 27.57 16.38 -4.12
N LEU A 570 26.71 15.49 -3.61
CA LEU A 570 26.35 15.44 -2.20
C LEU A 570 27.17 14.42 -1.41
N GLY A 571 27.88 13.49 -2.07
CA GLY A 571 28.54 12.36 -1.41
C GLY A 571 27.57 11.47 -0.65
N ARG A 572 26.33 11.36 -1.14
CA ARG A 572 25.22 10.67 -0.48
C ARG A 572 24.35 9.92 -1.48
N TYR A 573 23.75 8.82 -1.03
CA TYR A 573 22.53 8.29 -1.62
C TYR A 573 21.37 9.20 -1.25
N VAL A 574 20.52 9.50 -2.23
CA VAL A 574 19.29 10.28 -2.10
C VAL A 574 18.12 9.36 -2.41
N PHE A 575 17.16 9.30 -1.49
CA PHE A 575 15.85 8.70 -1.70
C PHE A 575 14.79 9.79 -1.82
N LEU A 576 14.01 9.75 -2.90
CA LEU A 576 12.79 10.56 -3.07
C LEU A 576 11.59 9.62 -3.16
N GLY A 577 10.52 10.00 -2.45
CA GLY A 577 9.26 9.27 -2.45
C GLY A 577 8.09 10.15 -2.03
N CYS A 578 6.89 9.62 -2.20
CA CYS A 578 5.68 10.18 -1.63
C CYS A 578 5.34 9.50 -0.31
N SER A 579 4.82 10.25 0.65
CA SER A 579 4.29 9.70 1.89
C SER A 579 3.09 8.76 1.65
N GLY A 580 2.84 7.89 2.62
CA GLY A 580 1.78 6.89 2.56
C GLY A 580 0.38 7.46 2.79
N PRO A 581 -0.67 6.65 2.57
CA PRO A 581 -2.02 6.98 3.02
C PRO A 581 -2.10 7.12 4.55
N GLU A 582 -2.76 8.18 5.04
CA GLU A 582 -2.92 8.52 6.48
C GLU A 582 -1.60 8.76 7.24
N ASP A 583 -0.48 8.89 6.53
CA ASP A 583 0.85 9.10 7.12
C ASP A 583 0.92 10.37 7.99
N PRO A 584 1.46 10.31 9.22
CA PRO A 584 1.55 11.47 10.11
C PRO A 584 2.32 12.67 9.53
N ILE A 585 3.23 12.45 8.58
CA ILE A 585 3.96 13.55 7.91
C ILE A 585 3.06 14.38 6.98
N GLY A 586 1.83 13.94 6.74
CA GLY A 586 0.90 14.52 5.78
C GLY A 586 1.15 14.01 4.36
N LEU A 587 0.36 14.50 3.40
CA LEU A 587 0.47 14.13 1.99
C LEU A 587 1.59 14.93 1.31
N ALA A 588 2.76 14.31 1.19
CA ALA A 588 4.01 15.03 1.00
C ALA A 588 5.03 14.31 0.10
N VAL A 589 5.90 15.10 -0.54
CA VAL A 589 7.16 14.59 -1.11
C VAL A 589 8.20 14.59 0.00
N VAL A 590 8.87 13.46 0.18
CA VAL A 590 9.86 13.25 1.23
C VAL A 590 11.23 12.92 0.64
N LEU A 591 12.26 13.41 1.32
CA LEU A 591 13.68 13.12 1.06
C LEU A 591 14.26 12.33 2.23
N ARG A 592 15.14 11.40 1.91
CA ARG A 592 16.12 10.83 2.86
C ARG A 592 17.48 10.74 2.21
N THR A 593 18.53 10.74 3.02
CA THR A 593 19.89 10.52 2.55
C THR A 593 20.58 9.38 3.30
N ALA A 594 21.61 8.79 2.71
CA ALA A 594 22.44 7.77 3.35
C ALA A 594 23.87 7.79 2.79
N GLU A 595 24.85 7.36 3.58
CA GLU A 595 26.23 7.20 3.08
C GLU A 595 26.42 5.88 2.31
N ARG A 596 25.62 4.87 2.64
CA ARG A 596 25.69 3.51 2.07
C ARG A 596 24.35 3.14 1.43
N PRO A 597 24.33 2.24 0.43
CA PRO A 597 23.10 1.93 -0.30
C PRO A 597 22.01 1.25 0.55
N TRP A 598 22.39 0.66 1.68
CA TRP A 598 21.48 0.05 2.68
C TRP A 598 21.25 0.92 3.92
N GLY A 599 21.81 2.13 3.98
CA GLY A 599 21.71 2.99 5.15
C GLY A 599 22.88 2.87 6.15
N PRO A 600 22.74 3.44 7.38
CA PRO A 600 21.52 4.01 7.92
C PRO A 600 21.03 5.20 7.09
N TRP A 601 19.71 5.26 6.90
CA TRP A 601 19.07 6.38 6.21
C TRP A 601 18.72 7.47 7.22
N SER A 602 18.82 8.72 6.80
CA SER A 602 18.39 9.87 7.58
C SER A 602 16.89 9.77 7.94
N PRO A 603 16.44 10.50 8.96
CA PRO A 603 15.04 10.83 9.14
C PRO A 603 14.41 11.40 7.86
N ARG A 604 13.07 11.38 7.78
CA ARG A 604 12.34 12.00 6.65
C ARG A 604 12.46 13.51 6.70
N HIS A 605 12.81 14.10 5.56
CA HIS A 605 12.72 15.53 5.32
C HIS A 605 11.52 15.81 4.42
N ARG A 606 10.52 16.56 4.90
CA ARG A 606 9.37 16.95 4.08
C ARG A 606 9.76 18.09 3.16
N LEU A 607 9.92 17.77 1.86
CA LEU A 607 10.30 18.73 0.84
C LEU A 607 9.12 19.54 0.29
N LEU A 608 7.92 18.98 0.30
CA LEU A 608 6.69 19.62 -0.22
C LEU A 608 5.49 19.02 0.50
N ASP A 609 4.63 19.86 1.05
CA ASP A 609 3.24 19.48 1.36
C ASP A 609 2.38 19.80 0.14
N TRP A 610 2.00 18.77 -0.62
CA TRP A 610 1.31 19.05 -1.89
C TRP A 610 -0.15 19.45 -1.70
N VAL A 611 -0.73 19.29 -0.52
CA VAL A 611 -2.08 19.79 -0.21
C VAL A 611 -1.99 21.26 0.17
N ALA A 612 -1.13 21.59 1.13
CA ALA A 612 -0.95 22.96 1.55
C ALA A 612 -0.42 23.81 0.40
N ARG A 613 0.54 23.30 -0.40
CA ARG A 613 1.31 24.11 -1.36
C ARG A 613 1.23 23.73 -2.82
N GLY A 614 1.05 22.45 -3.12
CA GLY A 614 0.76 22.02 -4.48
C GLY A 614 -0.63 22.45 -4.93
N MET A 615 -1.63 22.22 -4.07
CA MET A 615 -3.03 22.63 -4.29
C MET A 615 -3.35 24.04 -3.80
N TRP A 616 -2.64 24.56 -2.78
CA TRP A 616 -2.76 25.92 -2.24
C TRP A 616 -4.13 26.58 -2.44
N PHE A 617 -5.05 26.33 -1.51
CA PHE A 617 -6.47 26.71 -1.64
C PHE A 617 -6.70 28.22 -1.70
N ASP A 618 -5.80 29.03 -1.12
CA ASP A 618 -5.99 30.48 -0.95
C ASP A 618 -5.52 31.33 -2.15
N ASP A 619 -4.69 30.77 -3.05
CA ASP A 619 -4.10 31.49 -4.19
C ASP A 619 -4.04 30.59 -5.44
N PRO A 620 -4.97 30.73 -6.39
CA PRO A 620 -5.00 29.93 -7.61
C PRO A 620 -3.80 30.17 -8.54
N TYR A 621 -3.03 31.25 -8.35
CA TYR A 621 -1.84 31.55 -9.16
C TYR A 621 -0.57 30.88 -8.62
N SER A 622 -0.58 30.49 -7.34
CA SER A 622 0.54 29.79 -6.70
C SER A 622 0.44 28.27 -6.80
N ARG A 623 -0.78 27.73 -6.94
CA ARG A 623 -1.01 26.28 -7.06
C ARG A 623 -0.70 25.73 -8.45
N PHE A 624 -0.27 24.48 -8.51
CA PHE A 624 -0.04 23.73 -9.75
C PHE A 624 -0.71 22.35 -9.76
N ILE A 625 -1.47 22.05 -8.71
CA ILE A 625 -2.36 20.90 -8.58
C ILE A 625 -3.77 21.43 -8.39
N LYS A 626 -4.75 20.80 -9.06
CA LYS A 626 -6.17 21.16 -8.91
C LYS A 626 -6.64 20.88 -7.48
N ALA A 627 -7.19 21.90 -6.83
CA ALA A 627 -7.68 21.88 -5.46
C ALA A 627 -9.20 21.70 -5.37
N LEU A 628 -9.97 22.24 -6.32
CA LEU A 628 -11.44 22.28 -6.25
C LEU A 628 -12.10 21.42 -7.33
N GLY A 629 -13.04 20.57 -6.92
CA GLY A 629 -13.80 19.68 -7.80
C GLY A 629 -15.05 20.29 -8.46
N ASP A 630 -15.40 21.53 -8.11
CA ASP A 630 -16.64 22.21 -8.54
C ASP A 630 -16.58 22.79 -9.97
N GLY A 631 -15.45 22.65 -10.65
CA GLY A 631 -15.23 23.14 -12.01
C GLY A 631 -14.74 24.59 -12.11
N THR A 632 -14.57 25.29 -10.98
CA THR A 632 -14.07 26.69 -10.95
C THR A 632 -12.54 26.78 -10.97
N ASP A 633 -11.85 25.67 -10.74
CA ASP A 633 -10.40 25.63 -10.60
C ASP A 633 -9.67 25.90 -11.94
N PRO A 634 -8.87 26.99 -12.07
CA PRO A 634 -8.17 27.29 -13.31
C PRO A 634 -7.00 26.35 -13.59
N VAL A 635 -6.48 25.59 -12.62
CA VAL A 635 -5.30 24.73 -12.82
C VAL A 635 -5.66 23.37 -13.43
N GLY A 636 -6.92 22.96 -13.30
CA GLY A 636 -7.40 21.67 -13.77
C GLY A 636 -7.36 21.50 -15.29
N ASP A 637 -7.18 20.25 -15.72
CA ASP A 637 -7.43 19.84 -17.10
C ASP A 637 -8.53 18.77 -17.20
N ARG A 638 -8.93 18.45 -18.43
CA ARG A 638 -9.94 17.43 -18.75
C ARG A 638 -9.40 16.43 -19.76
N ILE A 639 -8.13 16.00 -19.61
CA ILE A 639 -7.48 15.07 -20.55
C ILE A 639 -8.23 13.73 -20.65
N PHE A 640 -8.85 13.28 -19.54
CA PHE A 640 -9.72 12.12 -19.54
C PHE A 640 -10.84 12.24 -18.50
N ARG A 641 -11.93 11.49 -18.71
CA ARG A 641 -13.18 11.60 -17.91
C ARG A 641 -12.96 11.36 -16.42
N GLY A 642 -12.10 10.41 -16.06
CA GLY A 642 -11.88 9.98 -14.68
C GLY A 642 -11.44 11.12 -13.77
N GLN A 643 -10.60 12.04 -14.25
CA GLN A 643 -10.07 13.14 -13.45
C GLN A 643 -10.83 14.47 -13.59
N ALA A 644 -11.63 14.64 -14.64
CA ALA A 644 -12.12 15.95 -15.07
C ALA A 644 -12.83 16.75 -13.96
N ASP A 645 -13.55 16.05 -13.09
CA ASP A 645 -14.33 16.64 -11.99
C ASP A 645 -13.74 16.29 -10.60
N MET A 646 -12.61 15.57 -10.55
CA MET A 646 -11.89 15.27 -9.30
C MET A 646 -10.85 16.36 -8.99
N THR A 647 -10.38 16.39 -7.74
CA THR A 647 -9.16 17.13 -7.35
C THR A 647 -7.91 16.43 -7.89
N GLY A 648 -6.76 17.08 -7.76
CA GLY A 648 -5.46 16.53 -8.13
C GLY A 648 -4.80 15.74 -7.00
N ALA A 649 -3.56 15.33 -7.25
CA ALA A 649 -2.65 14.69 -6.30
C ALA A 649 -1.23 14.76 -6.88
N ALA A 650 -0.20 14.66 -6.04
CA ALA A 650 1.17 14.48 -6.49
C ALA A 650 1.61 13.01 -6.29
N TYR A 651 2.49 12.53 -7.17
CA TYR A 651 3.07 11.19 -7.13
C TYR A 651 4.34 11.14 -7.98
N ALA A 652 5.09 10.03 -7.90
CA ALA A 652 6.27 9.81 -8.74
C ALA A 652 7.35 10.91 -8.71
N PRO A 653 7.86 11.33 -7.54
CA PRO A 653 9.05 12.18 -7.47
C PRO A 653 10.27 11.37 -7.91
N TYR A 654 10.90 11.75 -9.02
CA TYR A 654 12.13 11.13 -9.50
C TYR A 654 13.28 12.12 -9.52
N PHE A 655 14.41 11.72 -8.93
CA PHE A 655 15.64 12.49 -8.97
C PHE A 655 15.98 12.89 -10.41
N PHE A 656 16.27 14.18 -10.63
CA PHE A 656 16.66 14.72 -11.91
C PHE A 656 18.16 15.05 -11.94
N ASP A 657 18.61 15.98 -11.10
CA ASP A 657 20.03 16.29 -10.85
C ASP A 657 20.19 17.22 -9.63
N VAL A 658 21.44 17.58 -9.34
CA VAL A 658 21.83 18.59 -8.37
C VAL A 658 22.71 19.63 -9.05
N LEU A 659 22.46 20.91 -8.80
CA LEU A 659 23.25 22.03 -9.29
C LEU A 659 23.75 22.89 -8.13
N PRO A 660 24.92 23.55 -8.23
CA PRO A 660 25.33 24.57 -7.27
C PRO A 660 24.30 25.71 -7.17
N ASP A 661 23.97 26.15 -5.96
CA ASP A 661 23.09 27.31 -5.70
C ASP A 661 23.61 28.14 -4.51
N GLY A 662 24.36 29.21 -4.82
CA GLY A 662 25.08 29.98 -3.80
C GLY A 662 26.10 29.11 -3.07
N ASP A 663 26.02 29.09 -1.74
CA ASP A 663 26.86 28.25 -0.87
C ASP A 663 26.29 26.83 -0.67
N GLY A 664 25.15 26.51 -1.30
CA GLY A 664 24.46 25.22 -1.16
C GLY A 664 24.16 24.56 -2.49
N TRP A 665 23.14 23.71 -2.50
CA TRP A 665 22.78 22.88 -3.64
C TRP A 665 21.29 23.00 -3.99
N ALA A 666 20.98 23.09 -5.28
CA ALA A 666 19.62 22.96 -5.81
C ALA A 666 19.38 21.52 -6.27
N LEU A 667 18.60 20.76 -5.50
CA LEU A 667 18.09 19.45 -5.89
C LEU A 667 16.89 19.62 -6.82
N ARG A 668 16.98 19.09 -8.03
CA ARG A 668 15.85 19.06 -8.96
C ARG A 668 15.31 17.65 -9.11
N TYR A 669 14.00 17.55 -9.24
CA TYR A 669 13.30 16.28 -9.43
C TYR A 669 12.05 16.48 -10.30
N THR A 670 11.67 15.47 -11.07
CA THR A 670 10.38 15.48 -11.76
C THR A 670 9.29 15.03 -10.80
N LEU A 671 8.09 15.59 -10.91
CA LEU A 671 6.93 15.21 -10.12
C LEU A 671 5.72 15.05 -11.04
N SER A 672 4.96 13.97 -10.87
CA SER A 672 3.71 13.77 -11.58
C SER A 672 2.54 14.35 -10.81
N THR A 673 1.58 14.93 -11.54
CA THR A 673 0.33 15.44 -10.99
C THR A 673 -0.86 14.67 -11.59
N TRP A 674 -1.88 14.40 -10.76
CA TRP A 674 -3.05 13.64 -11.19
C TRP A 674 -4.07 14.50 -11.93
N ASN A 675 -4.32 15.71 -11.43
CA ASN A 675 -5.07 16.75 -12.13
C ASN A 675 -4.41 18.10 -11.82
N PRO A 676 -3.88 18.81 -12.82
CA PRO A 676 -3.77 18.42 -14.23
C PRO A 676 -2.89 17.18 -14.41
N TYR A 677 -3.11 16.38 -15.46
CA TYR A 677 -2.39 15.13 -15.66
C TYR A 677 -1.09 15.36 -16.44
N GLN A 678 -0.05 15.76 -15.71
CA GLN A 678 1.19 16.32 -16.24
C GLN A 678 2.41 15.88 -15.41
N VAL A 679 3.60 16.06 -15.99
CA VAL A 679 4.88 16.01 -15.28
C VAL A 679 5.42 17.43 -15.16
N VAL A 680 5.92 17.80 -13.97
CA VAL A 680 6.55 19.09 -13.70
C VAL A 680 7.98 18.91 -13.21
N LEU A 681 8.86 19.86 -13.53
CA LEU A 681 10.19 19.94 -12.95
C LEU A 681 10.12 20.79 -11.67
N MET A 682 10.51 20.18 -10.56
CA MET A 682 10.55 20.79 -9.23
C MET A 682 11.99 21.09 -8.83
N GLN A 683 12.16 22.05 -7.93
CA GLN A 683 13.43 22.37 -7.28
C GLN A 683 13.25 22.53 -5.79
N HIS A 684 14.20 21.99 -5.04
CA HIS A 684 14.37 22.22 -3.62
C HIS A 684 15.80 22.72 -3.36
N ARG A 685 15.97 23.67 -2.45
CA ARG A 685 17.28 24.20 -2.07
C ARG A 685 17.72 23.52 -0.78
N LEU A 686 18.83 22.80 -0.83
CA LEU A 686 19.40 22.08 0.29
C LEU A 686 20.30 23.04 1.08
N GLU A 687 19.82 23.51 2.24
CA GLU A 687 20.58 24.30 3.21
C GLU A 687 20.69 23.50 4.52
N GLY A 688 21.89 23.31 5.08
CA GLY A 688 22.10 22.61 6.37
C GLY A 688 21.77 21.11 6.43
N LEU A 689 21.15 20.55 5.38
CA LEU A 689 20.71 19.16 5.28
C LEU A 689 21.85 18.11 5.27
N LEU A 690 23.08 18.55 5.02
CA LEU A 690 24.29 17.72 5.02
C LEU A 690 25.11 17.85 6.31
N ASP A 691 24.77 18.79 7.20
CA ASP A 691 25.52 19.09 8.42
C ASP A 691 24.95 18.37 9.66
N ALA A 692 23.79 17.71 9.53
CA ALA A 692 23.14 16.95 10.58
C ALA A 692 23.38 15.45 10.42
N ASN A 693 24.51 14.96 10.95
CA ASN A 693 24.76 13.55 11.23
C ASN A 693 25.03 13.35 12.72
#